data_AF-A0A9D1UIY3-F1
#
_entry.id   AF-A0A9D1UIY3-F1
#
_cell.length_a   1.000
_cell.length_b   1.000
_cell.length_c   1.000
_cell.angle_alpha   90.00
_cell.angle_beta   90.00
_cell.angle_gamma   90.00
#
_symmetry.space_group_name_H-M   'P 1'
#
loop_
_entity.id
_entity.type
_entity.pdbx_description
1 polymer ?
#
loop_
_entity_poly.entity_id
_entity_poly.type
_entity_poly.pdbx_seq_one_letter_code
_entity_poly.pdbx_strand_id
1 'polypeptide(L)'
;MNLHRLFLLSLTVFCIAGCGKFNERIVGFDPMSNFPGSDTVRLQMQLDDAVFNGIVLPAKDDFFVFNADIRQSEGEKLYYKIYYQNESYKFEEDRPEASENFYGSWEDTGTGFKPVENGVVKDSFRIVGNPRNEKKYFGKQTPKPVTDEEIESVIKRMKNDPKWMPWIVRKSKEEKISLREQMVRDALWVIKLDGEGEGEFNRRERRNPRTGIYRFMLVVATEQALEKIPDYIKDISLQDDNNEFVNPFSFFRKRRDGVSVLVSDRVLKTRAVLTPERGVFVDRLKYPGKDFKICDTNFLVGQDEELYYHSLFEQYFHDINKNEQLNQIPCIADVEKGGYTLEDYVRGDSVYAADSRIVMHPSNTLYPASTISVSRDSSYIRIFNPGNRDLKQAKKENVGIRARVGFSYGKYRAKIKFAQLVNSHGVWTGLTNAFWLAYQSNSPWNDRRICSKEGYVIHSKNDYEAQREKTSNYSEIDIEMIKTSKLWPGEDTSYYSPFGSREFVLACTNWDLACPVPKNFHTGWIIPLKYGDNTFKLHRWSRTYRAITSRVGLDAGIFDRDYYYFEIEWKPDEIIWRAGPSPDKMYVVGYMNEDVTSIPNNQMNTIVTQEFHYSKWWLPELFKQELIPFPENNLEGRVYEIVIE
;
A
#
# COMPACT_ATOMS: atom_id res chain seq x y z
N MET A 1 -17.66 23.54 -73.07
CA MET A 1 -18.69 23.58 -72.00
C MET A 1 -18.03 23.02 -70.74
N ASN A 2 -17.38 23.83 -69.91
CA ASN A 2 -17.93 24.73 -68.89
C ASN A 2 -18.71 24.05 -67.76
N LEU A 3 -18.22 24.31 -66.53
CA LEU A 3 -18.91 24.29 -65.23
C LEU A 3 -19.28 22.89 -64.69
N HIS A 4 -18.97 22.46 -63.46
CA HIS A 4 -18.84 23.13 -62.16
C HIS A 4 -18.09 22.21 -61.17
N ARG A 5 -17.07 22.72 -60.45
CA ARG A 5 -17.03 22.97 -58.98
C ARG A 5 -17.10 21.68 -58.12
N LEU A 6 -16.29 21.44 -57.09
CA LEU A 6 -15.48 22.31 -56.22
C LEU A 6 -14.57 21.40 -55.34
N PHE A 7 -13.34 21.84 -55.07
CA PHE A 7 -12.58 21.80 -53.79
C PHE A 7 -12.74 20.57 -52.84
N LEU A 8 -11.67 19.94 -52.35
CA LEU A 8 -10.62 20.57 -51.54
C LEU A 8 -9.37 19.67 -51.49
N LEU A 9 -8.21 20.30 -51.67
CA LEU A 9 -6.91 19.79 -51.23
C LEU A 9 -7.00 19.37 -49.75
N SER A 10 -6.81 18.09 -49.45
CA SER A 10 -6.41 17.67 -48.11
C SER A 10 -4.94 18.05 -47.91
N LEU A 11 -4.72 19.29 -47.50
CA LEU A 11 -3.46 19.72 -46.90
C LEU A 11 -3.30 18.87 -45.62
N THR A 12 -2.47 17.84 -45.67
CA THR A 12 -2.06 17.10 -44.49
C THR A 12 -1.16 18.04 -43.69
N VAL A 13 -1.77 18.85 -42.83
CA VAL A 13 -1.06 19.56 -41.78
C VAL A 13 -0.56 18.49 -40.82
N PHE A 14 0.70 18.11 -41.02
CA PHE A 14 1.51 17.52 -39.97
C PHE A 14 1.57 18.54 -38.83
N CYS A 15 0.65 18.42 -37.87
CA CYS A 15 0.83 19.00 -36.55
C CYS A 15 1.96 18.22 -35.87
N ILE A 16 3.19 18.57 -36.22
CA ILE A 16 4.35 18.34 -35.37
C ILE A 16 4.10 19.23 -34.16
N ALA A 17 3.44 18.69 -33.13
CA ALA A 17 3.54 19.23 -31.79
C ALA A 17 5.01 19.06 -31.38
N GLY A 18 5.84 20.05 -31.73
CA GLY A 18 7.21 20.10 -31.27
C GLY A 18 7.19 20.13 -29.75
N CYS A 19 7.74 19.10 -29.11
CA CYS A 19 8.25 19.21 -27.75
C CYS A 19 9.29 20.34 -27.77
N GLY A 20 8.86 21.55 -27.42
CA GLY A 20 9.70 22.73 -27.47
C GLY A 20 10.85 22.62 -26.47
N LYS A 21 12.03 22.22 -26.94
CA LYS A 21 13.29 22.51 -26.23
C LYS A 21 13.47 24.03 -26.29
N PHE A 22 12.99 24.74 -25.28
CA PHE A 22 13.22 26.17 -25.10
C PHE A 22 14.58 26.41 -24.40
N ASN A 23 15.67 25.85 -24.93
CA ASN A 23 16.98 25.82 -24.26
C ASN A 23 18.02 26.78 -24.88
N GLU A 24 17.61 27.97 -25.34
CA GLU A 24 18.49 28.92 -26.04
C GLU A 24 19.83 29.21 -25.32
N ARG A 25 19.86 29.06 -23.99
CA ARG A 25 21.04 29.26 -23.14
C ARG A 25 21.67 28.01 -22.57
N ILE A 26 20.99 26.86 -22.51
CA ILE A 26 21.53 25.66 -21.84
C ILE A 26 22.14 24.75 -22.91
N VAL A 27 23.47 24.71 -22.98
CA VAL A 27 24.23 23.97 -23.98
C VAL A 27 24.34 22.48 -23.63
N GLY A 28 24.62 22.18 -22.36
CA GLY A 28 24.73 20.83 -21.83
C GLY A 28 24.15 20.75 -20.42
N PHE A 29 23.57 19.61 -20.07
CA PHE A 29 23.07 19.33 -18.72
C PHE A 29 23.20 17.84 -18.44
N ASP A 30 24.02 17.50 -17.46
CA ASP A 30 24.12 16.16 -16.90
C ASP A 30 23.65 16.19 -15.44
N PRO A 31 22.46 15.66 -15.11
CA PRO A 31 21.91 15.71 -13.77
C PRO A 31 22.63 14.78 -12.77
N MET A 32 23.46 13.85 -13.24
CA MET A 32 24.06 12.78 -12.44
C MET A 32 25.49 12.48 -12.90
N SER A 33 26.29 13.54 -13.03
CA SER A 33 27.67 13.50 -13.53
C SER A 33 28.64 12.63 -12.71
N ASN A 34 28.32 12.36 -11.44
CA ASN A 34 29.08 11.44 -10.59
C ASN A 34 28.67 9.96 -10.74
N PHE A 35 27.75 9.64 -11.66
CA PHE A 35 27.33 8.27 -11.97
C PHE A 35 27.78 7.85 -13.38
N PRO A 36 27.90 6.53 -13.66
CA PRO A 36 28.31 6.03 -14.98
C PRO A 36 27.47 6.62 -16.12
N GLY A 37 28.13 7.09 -17.20
CA GLY A 37 27.56 7.91 -18.28
C GLY A 37 26.51 7.26 -19.19
N SER A 38 25.75 6.27 -18.71
CA SER A 38 24.59 5.72 -19.40
C SER A 38 23.37 6.63 -19.30
N ASP A 39 22.48 6.57 -20.29
CA ASP A 39 21.19 7.30 -20.33
C ASP A 39 20.25 6.96 -19.17
N THR A 40 20.46 5.82 -18.50
CA THR A 40 19.68 5.43 -17.33
C THR A 40 20.58 5.03 -16.17
N VAL A 41 20.57 5.83 -15.11
CA VAL A 41 21.16 5.45 -13.82
C VAL A 41 20.16 4.58 -13.08
N ARG A 42 20.59 3.45 -12.54
CA ARG A 42 19.73 2.52 -11.79
C ARG A 42 20.19 2.46 -10.34
N LEU A 43 19.29 2.75 -9.41
CA LEU A 43 19.58 2.70 -7.97
C LEU A 43 18.54 1.85 -7.24
N GLN A 44 19.02 0.99 -6.35
CA GLN A 44 18.16 0.40 -5.34
C GLN A 44 18.07 1.37 -4.16
N MET A 45 16.86 1.64 -3.69
CA MET A 45 16.64 2.48 -2.51
C MET A 45 17.28 1.83 -1.29
N GLN A 46 18.07 2.59 -0.54
CA GLN A 46 18.56 2.16 0.77
C GLN A 46 17.43 2.32 1.79
N LEU A 47 17.10 1.23 2.49
CA LEU A 47 15.99 1.19 3.44
C LEU A 47 16.46 1.23 4.90
N ASP A 48 17.75 1.44 5.14
CA ASP A 48 18.30 1.75 6.46
C ASP A 48 17.60 2.95 7.09
N ASP A 49 17.05 2.74 8.28
CA ASP A 49 16.26 3.71 9.05
C ASP A 49 15.05 4.32 8.32
N ALA A 50 14.67 3.79 7.15
CA ALA A 50 13.63 4.37 6.31
C ALA A 50 12.24 4.34 6.96
N VAL A 51 12.04 3.44 7.93
CA VAL A 51 10.83 3.36 8.76
C VAL A 51 10.56 4.67 9.51
N PHE A 52 11.61 5.42 9.84
CA PHE A 52 11.51 6.59 10.71
C PHE A 52 12.08 7.87 10.12
N ASN A 53 13.10 7.76 9.28
CA ASN A 53 13.75 8.91 8.65
C ASN A 53 13.25 9.15 7.20
N GLY A 54 12.49 8.19 6.66
CA GLY A 54 12.11 8.17 5.26
C GLY A 54 13.26 7.79 4.34
N ILE A 55 12.95 7.59 3.05
CA ILE A 55 13.95 7.21 2.05
C ILE A 55 14.65 8.45 1.49
N VAL A 56 15.95 8.35 1.30
CA VAL A 56 16.82 9.35 0.68
C VAL A 56 17.56 8.72 -0.49
N LEU A 57 17.62 9.42 -1.63
CA LEU A 57 18.38 9.00 -2.81
C LEU A 57 19.45 10.04 -3.16
N PRO A 58 20.69 9.59 -3.46
CA PRO A 58 21.12 8.20 -3.62
C PRO A 58 21.26 7.42 -2.29
N ALA A 59 22.05 7.91 -1.34
CA ALA A 59 22.14 7.41 0.03
C ALA A 59 22.25 8.59 1.01
N LYS A 60 22.09 8.36 2.31
CA LYS A 60 22.02 9.41 3.33
C LYS A 60 23.22 10.36 3.32
N ASP A 61 24.43 9.85 3.03
CA ASP A 61 25.66 10.66 3.05
C ASP A 61 26.17 11.02 1.65
N ASP A 62 25.39 10.71 0.60
CA ASP A 62 25.74 10.94 -0.80
C ASP A 62 24.80 11.93 -1.49
N PHE A 63 25.27 12.50 -2.60
CA PHE A 63 24.50 13.43 -3.43
C PHE A 63 24.56 13.05 -4.91
N PHE A 64 23.52 13.43 -5.65
CA PHE A 64 23.63 13.55 -7.10
C PHE A 64 24.40 14.84 -7.39
N VAL A 65 25.48 14.76 -8.18
CA VAL A 65 26.22 15.93 -8.67
C VAL A 65 25.79 16.20 -10.10
N PHE A 66 25.35 17.41 -10.39
CA PHE A 66 25.01 17.83 -11.75
C PHE A 66 25.95 18.89 -12.28
N ASN A 67 26.19 18.82 -13.60
CA ASN A 67 26.95 19.80 -14.34
C ASN A 67 26.09 20.38 -15.46
N ALA A 68 26.22 21.67 -15.74
CA ALA A 68 25.61 22.30 -16.91
C ALA A 68 26.49 23.39 -17.50
N ASP A 69 26.45 23.48 -18.83
CA ASP A 69 27.11 24.52 -19.62
C ASP A 69 26.06 25.53 -20.08
N ILE A 70 26.26 26.79 -19.72
CA ILE A 70 25.31 27.89 -19.94
C ILE A 70 25.96 28.95 -20.84
N ARG A 71 25.30 29.28 -21.95
CA ARG A 71 25.66 30.41 -22.80
C ARG A 71 25.31 31.71 -22.07
N GLN A 72 26.33 32.34 -21.51
CA GLN A 72 26.26 33.60 -20.78
C GLN A 72 27.13 34.65 -21.48
N SER A 73 26.54 35.82 -21.78
CA SER A 73 27.31 36.94 -22.34
C SER A 73 28.09 37.67 -21.26
N GLU A 74 29.17 38.37 -21.63
CA GLU A 74 29.94 39.17 -20.68
C GLU A 74 29.07 40.24 -20.00
N GLY A 75 29.12 40.31 -18.67
CA GLY A 75 28.31 41.22 -17.85
C GLY A 75 26.84 40.81 -17.66
N GLU A 76 26.38 39.72 -18.28
CA GLU A 76 25.03 39.21 -18.13
C GLU A 76 24.86 38.43 -16.81
N LYS A 77 23.83 38.75 -16.03
CA LYS A 77 23.46 37.96 -14.84
C LYS A 77 22.38 36.93 -15.17
N LEU A 78 22.71 35.68 -14.93
CA LEU A 78 21.80 34.54 -15.06
C LEU A 78 21.69 33.81 -13.73
N TYR A 79 20.56 33.14 -13.53
CA TYR A 79 20.30 32.35 -12.34
C TYR A 79 19.74 31.00 -12.72
N TYR A 80 20.08 29.94 -11.99
CA TYR A 80 19.66 28.58 -12.27
C TYR A 80 18.94 27.93 -11.09
N LYS A 81 18.07 26.97 -11.41
CA LYS A 81 17.45 26.06 -10.44
C LYS A 81 17.21 24.69 -11.07
N ILE A 82 17.44 23.64 -10.28
CA ILE A 82 17.16 22.25 -10.67
C ILE A 82 15.85 21.78 -10.04
N TYR A 83 15.09 21.00 -10.80
CA TYR A 83 13.91 20.28 -10.33
C TYR A 83 13.99 18.81 -10.74
N TYR A 84 13.33 17.95 -9.99
CA TYR A 84 13.09 16.55 -10.35
C TYR A 84 11.63 16.18 -10.20
N GLN A 85 11.15 15.21 -10.98
CA GLN A 85 9.84 14.60 -10.77
C GLN A 85 9.87 13.09 -11.05
N ASN A 86 9.00 12.35 -10.36
CA ASN A 86 8.70 10.96 -10.71
C ASN A 86 7.78 10.95 -11.94
N GLU A 87 8.17 10.18 -12.96
CA GLU A 87 7.46 10.02 -14.23
C GLU A 87 6.60 8.76 -14.28
N SER A 88 6.95 7.73 -13.50
CA SER A 88 6.26 6.44 -13.56
C SER A 88 4.84 6.48 -12.99
N TYR A 89 4.62 7.28 -11.94
CA TYR A 89 3.36 7.35 -11.23
C TYR A 89 2.95 8.81 -11.06
N LYS A 90 2.69 9.50 -12.17
CA LYS A 90 2.24 10.90 -12.19
C LYS A 90 0.89 11.03 -12.91
N PHE A 91 0.15 12.08 -12.57
CA PHE A 91 -0.87 12.63 -13.45
C PHE A 91 -0.20 13.44 -14.57
N GLU A 92 -0.84 13.47 -15.73
CA GLU A 92 -0.45 14.38 -16.82
C GLU A 92 -0.49 15.85 -16.36
N GLU A 93 0.44 16.67 -16.86
CA GLU A 93 0.72 18.02 -16.35
C GLU A 93 -0.43 19.02 -16.57
N ASP A 94 -1.41 18.70 -17.41
CA ASP A 94 -2.61 19.51 -17.67
C ASP A 94 -3.82 19.10 -16.83
N ARG A 95 -3.72 18.02 -16.06
CA ARG A 95 -4.75 17.63 -15.08
C ARG A 95 -4.64 18.48 -13.81
N PRO A 96 -5.76 18.86 -13.17
CA PRO A 96 -5.75 19.51 -11.85
C PRO A 96 -4.98 18.72 -10.79
N GLU A 97 -5.01 17.39 -10.87
CA GLU A 97 -4.32 16.50 -9.93
C GLU A 97 -2.79 16.47 -10.13
N ALA A 98 -2.23 17.15 -11.14
CA ALA A 98 -0.78 17.25 -11.35
C ALA A 98 -0.05 17.89 -10.15
N SER A 99 -0.76 18.67 -9.32
CA SER A 99 -0.28 19.19 -8.04
C SER A 99 0.05 18.08 -7.02
N GLU A 100 -0.52 16.88 -7.17
CA GLU A 100 -0.26 15.71 -6.33
C GLU A 100 0.99 14.91 -6.76
N ASN A 101 1.58 15.24 -7.91
CA ASN A 101 2.78 14.56 -8.41
C ASN A 101 3.93 14.64 -7.41
N PHE A 102 4.81 13.63 -7.43
CA PHE A 102 6.01 13.65 -6.62
C PHE A 102 7.11 14.41 -7.36
N TYR A 103 7.44 15.61 -6.88
CA TYR A 103 8.48 16.45 -7.44
C TYR A 103 9.21 17.23 -6.34
N GLY A 104 10.42 17.69 -6.64
CA GLY A 104 11.27 18.40 -5.70
C GLY A 104 12.37 19.22 -6.37
N SER A 105 13.26 19.81 -5.56
CA SER A 105 14.44 20.58 -5.98
C SER A 105 15.63 20.25 -5.08
N TRP A 106 16.32 21.23 -4.50
CA TRP A 106 17.24 20.97 -3.39
C TRP A 106 16.48 20.49 -2.16
N GLU A 107 17.19 19.79 -1.27
CA GLU A 107 16.63 19.30 -0.01
C GLU A 107 16.19 20.43 0.92
N ASP A 108 16.98 21.52 0.95
CA ASP A 108 16.55 22.77 1.54
C ASP A 108 15.60 23.48 0.55
N THR A 109 14.30 23.34 0.80
CA THR A 109 13.26 23.85 -0.10
C THR A 109 13.29 25.37 -0.27
N GLY A 110 13.80 26.10 0.74
CA GLY A 110 13.95 27.55 0.70
C GLY A 110 15.08 28.03 -0.22
N THR A 111 15.91 27.11 -0.74
CA THR A 111 16.95 27.46 -1.71
C THR A 111 16.29 27.91 -3.04
N GLY A 112 16.27 29.22 -3.28
CA GLY A 112 15.81 29.83 -4.53
C GLY A 112 16.77 29.61 -5.72
N PHE A 113 16.63 30.42 -6.77
CA PHE A 113 17.55 30.35 -7.91
C PHE A 113 18.95 30.87 -7.52
N LYS A 114 19.98 30.09 -7.83
CA LYS A 114 21.40 30.42 -7.56
C LYS A 114 22.02 31.16 -8.77
N PRO A 115 22.98 32.08 -8.57
CA PRO A 115 23.65 32.74 -9.69
C PRO A 115 24.47 31.77 -10.54
N VAL A 116 24.52 31.97 -11.85
CA VAL A 116 25.44 31.27 -12.76
C VAL A 116 26.79 31.98 -12.77
N GLU A 117 27.86 31.24 -12.52
CA GLU A 117 29.24 31.76 -12.50
C GLU A 117 29.99 31.32 -13.77
N ASN A 118 30.43 32.29 -14.59
CA ASN A 118 31.25 32.06 -15.78
C ASN A 118 30.68 31.02 -16.78
N GLY A 119 29.35 30.98 -16.92
CA GLY A 119 28.67 30.05 -17.83
C GLY A 119 28.77 28.57 -17.43
N VAL A 120 29.23 28.24 -16.23
CA VAL A 120 29.33 26.85 -15.76
C VAL A 120 28.55 26.69 -14.47
N VAL A 121 27.81 25.59 -14.37
CA VAL A 121 27.12 25.18 -13.14
C VAL A 121 27.64 23.82 -12.73
N LYS A 122 28.09 23.71 -11.48
CA LYS A 122 28.37 22.44 -10.81
C LYS A 122 27.81 22.51 -9.41
N ASP A 123 26.84 21.65 -9.12
CA ASP A 123 26.14 21.66 -7.83
C ASP A 123 25.59 20.26 -7.54
N SER A 124 24.89 20.10 -6.43
CA SER A 124 24.43 18.80 -5.95
C SER A 124 23.06 18.86 -5.28
N PHE A 125 22.34 17.73 -5.28
CA PHE A 125 21.03 17.61 -4.67
C PHE A 125 20.75 16.17 -4.20
N ARG A 126 19.66 16.00 -3.44
CA ARG A 126 19.12 14.71 -3.00
C ARG A 126 17.63 14.64 -3.30
N ILE A 127 17.13 13.42 -3.51
CA ILE A 127 15.68 13.15 -3.54
C ILE A 127 15.31 12.60 -2.17
N VAL A 128 14.35 13.24 -1.50
CA VAL A 128 13.99 12.94 -0.10
C VAL A 128 12.49 12.81 0.04
N GLY A 129 12.04 12.11 1.09
CA GLY A 129 10.63 12.12 1.47
C GLY A 129 10.13 13.51 1.89
N ASN A 130 8.84 13.76 1.66
CA ASN A 130 8.19 15.08 1.76
C ASN A 130 9.07 16.23 1.18
N PRO A 131 9.42 16.17 -0.12
CA PRO A 131 10.40 17.08 -0.73
C PRO A 131 9.93 18.54 -0.85
N ARG A 132 8.65 18.81 -0.52
CA ARG A 132 8.04 20.14 -0.52
C ARG A 132 7.80 20.69 0.89
N ASN A 133 8.26 20.02 1.94
CA ASN A 133 7.99 20.44 3.33
C ASN A 133 6.49 20.68 3.61
N GLU A 134 5.59 19.87 3.06
CA GLU A 134 4.15 20.05 3.29
C GLU A 134 3.82 19.85 4.77
N LYS A 135 3.19 20.85 5.38
CA LYS A 135 2.93 20.88 6.83
C LYS A 135 2.06 19.73 7.34
N LYS A 136 1.19 19.17 6.50
CA LYS A 136 0.40 17.99 6.88
C LYS A 136 1.26 16.77 7.25
N TYR A 137 2.50 16.68 6.76
CA TYR A 137 3.43 15.60 7.10
C TYR A 137 4.36 15.95 8.27
N PHE A 138 4.17 17.07 8.96
CA PHE A 138 4.97 17.40 10.13
C PHE A 138 4.39 16.69 11.38
N GLY A 139 5.24 16.42 12.36
CA GLY A 139 4.84 15.74 13.59
C GLY A 139 5.92 15.78 14.66
N LYS A 140 5.68 15.10 15.78
CA LYS A 140 6.74 14.89 16.79
C LYS A 140 7.89 14.08 16.22
N GLN A 141 9.08 14.24 16.80
CA GLN A 141 10.25 13.42 16.46
C GLN A 141 9.94 11.92 16.65
N THR A 142 10.67 11.07 15.91
CA THR A 142 10.47 9.63 15.87
C THR A 142 10.23 9.01 17.24
N PRO A 143 9.19 8.17 17.40
CA PRO A 143 8.96 7.45 18.65
C PRO A 143 10.15 6.55 19.02
N LYS A 144 10.30 6.25 20.30
CA LYS A 144 11.19 5.19 20.78
C LYS A 144 10.40 3.89 20.96
N PRO A 145 11.05 2.72 21.07
CA PRO A 145 10.37 1.51 21.52
C PRO A 145 9.66 1.77 22.85
N VAL A 146 8.42 1.28 22.98
CA VAL A 146 7.63 1.47 24.20
C VAL A 146 8.14 0.57 25.31
N THR A 147 8.47 1.15 26.46
CA THR A 147 8.99 0.40 27.62
C THR A 147 7.91 0.21 28.70
N ASP A 148 8.14 -0.75 29.60
CA ASP A 148 7.27 -0.93 30.77
C ASP A 148 7.27 0.30 31.69
N GLU A 149 8.41 0.99 31.83
CA GLU A 149 8.51 2.21 32.62
C GLU A 149 7.65 3.34 32.04
N GLU A 150 7.60 3.47 30.72
CA GLU A 150 6.76 4.46 30.05
C GLU A 150 5.28 4.17 30.29
N ILE A 151 4.86 2.90 30.16
CA ILE A 151 3.50 2.46 30.45
C ILE A 151 3.13 2.76 31.90
N GLU A 152 4.01 2.44 32.87
CA GLU A 152 3.77 2.73 34.28
C GLU A 152 3.68 4.23 34.57
N SER A 153 4.51 5.03 33.90
CA SER A 153 4.46 6.49 34.00
C SER A 153 3.10 7.03 33.53
N VAL A 154 2.60 6.56 32.39
CA VAL A 154 1.26 6.95 31.89
C VAL A 154 0.15 6.48 32.84
N ILE A 155 0.21 5.24 33.33
CA ILE A 155 -0.77 4.71 34.29
C ILE A 155 -0.77 5.54 35.59
N LYS A 156 0.39 5.95 36.08
CA LYS A 156 0.50 6.83 37.25
C LYS A 156 -0.16 8.18 37.00
N ARG A 157 0.02 8.77 35.82
CA ARG A 157 -0.68 10.02 35.43
C ARG A 157 -2.20 9.82 35.40
N MET A 158 -2.68 8.74 34.77
CA MET A 158 -4.11 8.41 34.69
C MET A 158 -4.75 8.21 36.06
N LYS A 159 -4.05 7.55 36.99
CA LYS A 159 -4.54 7.34 38.36
C LYS A 159 -4.72 8.65 39.14
N ASN A 160 -3.88 9.64 38.84
CA ASN A 160 -3.92 10.95 39.49
C ASN A 160 -4.90 11.92 38.82
N ASP A 161 -5.48 11.56 37.66
CA ASP A 161 -6.48 12.38 36.97
C ASP A 161 -7.91 11.96 37.39
N PRO A 162 -8.70 12.86 37.98
CA PRO A 162 -10.05 12.56 38.46
C PRO A 162 -11.05 12.20 37.34
N LYS A 163 -10.74 12.51 36.07
CA LYS A 163 -11.61 12.20 34.92
C LYS A 163 -11.36 10.80 34.36
N TRP A 164 -10.13 10.31 34.40
CA TRP A 164 -9.75 9.04 33.77
C TRP A 164 -10.24 7.84 34.55
N MET A 165 -9.99 7.80 35.85
CA MET A 165 -10.25 6.61 36.67
C MET A 165 -11.71 6.11 36.63
N PRO A 166 -12.74 6.97 36.73
CA PRO A 166 -14.13 6.51 36.61
C PRO A 166 -14.43 5.84 35.27
N TRP A 167 -13.84 6.35 34.18
CA TRP A 167 -14.07 5.83 32.83
C TRP A 167 -13.35 4.50 32.59
N ILE A 168 -12.10 4.37 33.06
CA ILE A 168 -11.34 3.10 33.00
C ILE A 168 -12.08 2.00 33.79
N VAL A 169 -12.59 2.32 34.99
CA VAL A 169 -13.39 1.35 35.78
C VAL A 169 -14.63 0.91 35.01
N ARG A 170 -15.34 1.84 34.38
CA ARG A 170 -16.51 1.51 33.55
C ARG A 170 -16.16 0.59 32.38
N LYS A 171 -15.16 0.96 31.58
CA LYS A 171 -14.68 0.15 30.45
C LYS A 171 -14.28 -1.26 30.88
N SER A 172 -13.55 -1.40 31.99
CA SER A 172 -13.08 -2.71 32.45
C SER A 172 -14.24 -3.68 32.76
N LYS A 173 -15.37 -3.15 33.26
CA LYS A 173 -16.60 -3.92 33.51
C LYS A 173 -17.32 -4.28 32.22
N GLU A 174 -17.44 -3.34 31.29
CA GLU A 174 -18.06 -3.53 29.96
C GLU A 174 -17.31 -4.61 29.16
N GLU A 175 -15.98 -4.54 29.14
CA GLU A 175 -15.09 -5.45 28.41
C GLU A 175 -14.80 -6.77 29.15
N LYS A 176 -15.26 -6.91 30.41
CA LYS A 176 -15.03 -8.08 31.27
C LYS A 176 -13.53 -8.41 31.44
N ILE A 177 -12.73 -7.39 31.72
CA ILE A 177 -11.28 -7.49 31.96
C ILE A 177 -10.88 -6.89 33.31
N SER A 178 -9.65 -7.15 33.75
CA SER A 178 -9.16 -6.55 34.99
C SER A 178 -8.98 -5.04 34.84
N LEU A 179 -9.14 -4.29 35.94
CA LEU A 179 -8.90 -2.84 35.94
C LEU A 179 -7.48 -2.50 35.46
N ARG A 180 -6.50 -3.28 35.88
CA ARG A 180 -5.09 -3.11 35.47
C ARG A 180 -4.91 -3.34 33.98
N GLU A 181 -5.56 -4.35 33.40
CA GLU A 181 -5.50 -4.61 31.96
C GLU A 181 -6.07 -3.42 31.17
N GLN A 182 -7.21 -2.88 31.58
CA GLN A 182 -7.79 -1.70 30.95
C GLN A 182 -6.86 -0.48 31.04
N MET A 183 -6.20 -0.27 32.19
CA MET A 183 -5.20 0.81 32.34
C MET A 183 -4.04 0.66 31.36
N VAL A 184 -3.52 -0.55 31.16
CA VAL A 184 -2.43 -0.79 30.20
C VAL A 184 -2.90 -0.50 28.78
N ARG A 185 -4.10 -0.96 28.38
CA ARG A 185 -4.66 -0.67 27.05
C ARG A 185 -4.84 0.82 26.79
N ASP A 186 -5.41 1.55 27.75
CA ASP A 186 -5.59 2.99 27.61
C ASP A 186 -4.23 3.72 27.63
N ALA A 187 -3.25 3.26 28.41
CA ALA A 187 -1.89 3.82 28.40
C ALA A 187 -1.19 3.64 27.05
N LEU A 188 -1.25 2.44 26.46
CA LEU A 188 -0.73 2.17 25.11
C LEU A 188 -1.44 3.05 24.06
N TRP A 189 -2.75 3.23 24.19
CA TRP A 189 -3.52 4.14 23.32
C TRP A 189 -3.04 5.59 23.43
N VAL A 190 -2.79 6.09 24.65
CA VAL A 190 -2.23 7.43 24.87
C VAL A 190 -0.84 7.55 24.27
N ILE A 191 0.05 6.58 24.50
CA ILE A 191 1.42 6.58 23.95
C ILE A 191 1.38 6.63 22.42
N LYS A 192 0.51 5.82 21.79
CA LYS A 192 0.31 5.81 20.34
C LYS A 192 -0.14 7.19 19.83
N LEU A 193 -1.18 7.76 20.44
CA LEU A 193 -1.68 9.08 20.03
C LEU A 193 -0.65 10.19 20.25
N ASP A 194 0.09 10.13 21.35
CA ASP A 194 1.16 11.08 21.63
C ASP A 194 2.24 11.00 20.53
N GLY A 195 2.60 9.80 20.06
CA GLY A 195 3.57 9.61 18.97
C GLY A 195 3.08 10.03 17.59
N GLU A 196 1.77 10.03 17.35
CA GLU A 196 1.14 10.48 16.10
C GLU A 196 0.85 12.00 16.07
N GLY A 197 0.98 12.67 17.22
CA GLY A 197 0.60 14.07 17.39
C GLY A 197 1.40 15.09 16.57
N GLU A 198 0.89 16.33 16.59
CA GLU A 198 1.49 17.50 15.95
C GLU A 198 2.90 17.81 16.49
N GLY A 199 3.74 18.37 15.64
CA GLY A 199 5.09 18.82 15.99
C GLY A 199 5.77 19.44 14.77
N GLU A 200 6.95 20.01 14.98
CA GLU A 200 7.66 20.79 13.96
C GLU A 200 8.67 19.98 13.14
N PHE A 201 8.79 18.67 13.39
CA PHE A 201 9.73 17.83 12.67
C PHE A 201 9.12 17.36 11.35
N ASN A 202 9.84 17.54 10.23
CA ASN A 202 9.40 17.02 8.94
C ASN A 202 9.53 15.49 8.92
N ARG A 203 8.40 14.79 9.03
CA ARG A 203 8.32 13.32 8.99
C ARG A 203 8.35 12.84 7.53
N ARG A 204 9.56 12.82 6.97
CA ARG A 204 9.81 12.49 5.56
C ARG A 204 9.26 11.12 5.15
N GLU A 205 9.18 10.17 6.10
CA GLU A 205 8.64 8.84 5.89
C GLU A 205 7.13 8.83 5.61
N ARG A 206 6.40 9.92 5.89
CA ARG A 206 4.95 10.04 5.61
C ARG A 206 4.64 10.37 4.15
N ARG A 207 5.66 10.69 3.34
CA ARG A 207 5.58 10.85 1.88
C ARG A 207 6.90 10.43 1.26
N ASN A 208 7.20 9.13 1.28
CA ASN A 208 8.43 8.60 0.70
C ASN A 208 8.55 8.92 -0.82
N PRO A 209 9.79 9.04 -1.36
CA PRO A 209 10.05 8.94 -2.79
C PRO A 209 9.32 7.75 -3.41
N ARG A 210 8.67 8.00 -4.56
CA ARG A 210 8.05 6.95 -5.37
C ARG A 210 9.13 6.09 -6.03
N THR A 211 8.84 4.83 -6.29
CA THR A 211 9.70 3.99 -7.14
C THR A 211 9.49 4.35 -8.62
N GLY A 212 10.31 3.78 -9.50
CA GLY A 212 10.19 3.99 -10.94
C GLY A 212 11.15 5.03 -11.49
N ILE A 213 10.73 5.76 -12.51
CA ILE A 213 11.58 6.64 -13.29
C ILE A 213 11.47 8.07 -12.79
N TYR A 214 12.60 8.75 -12.67
CA TYR A 214 12.72 10.17 -12.38
C TYR A 214 13.39 10.91 -13.54
N ARG A 215 12.88 12.11 -13.82
CA ARG A 215 13.48 13.08 -14.75
C ARG A 215 13.92 14.34 -14.01
N PHE A 216 14.82 15.06 -14.66
CA PHE A 216 15.46 16.26 -14.13
C PHE A 216 15.29 17.42 -15.10
N MET A 217 14.98 18.60 -14.58
CA MET A 217 14.80 19.83 -15.33
C MET A 217 15.72 20.91 -14.78
N LEU A 218 16.53 21.50 -15.65
CA LEU A 218 17.29 22.71 -15.35
C LEU A 218 16.56 23.92 -15.93
N VAL A 219 16.35 24.94 -15.10
CA VAL A 219 15.78 26.23 -15.50
C VAL A 219 16.84 27.30 -15.31
N VAL A 220 17.09 28.11 -16.33
CA VAL A 220 17.97 29.28 -16.30
C VAL A 220 17.17 30.52 -16.64
N ALA A 221 17.22 31.54 -15.79
CA ALA A 221 16.48 32.79 -15.95
C ALA A 221 17.43 34.00 -15.94
N THR A 222 17.09 35.04 -16.72
CA THR A 222 17.69 36.37 -16.55
C THR A 222 17.20 37.03 -15.26
N GLU A 223 17.92 38.04 -14.76
CA GLU A 223 17.51 38.83 -13.57
C GLU A 223 16.05 39.35 -13.71
N GLN A 224 15.71 39.93 -14.86
CA GLN A 224 14.35 40.43 -15.15
C GLN A 224 13.29 39.34 -15.21
N ALA A 225 13.64 38.14 -15.71
CA ALA A 225 12.70 37.03 -15.78
C ALA A 225 12.49 36.43 -14.39
N LEU A 226 13.54 36.35 -13.57
CA LEU A 226 13.49 35.84 -12.20
C LEU A 226 12.51 36.63 -11.33
N GLU A 227 12.47 37.96 -11.47
CA GLU A 227 11.50 38.82 -10.78
C GLU A 227 10.03 38.45 -11.10
N LYS A 228 9.77 37.94 -12.30
CA LYS A 228 8.43 37.56 -12.78
C LYS A 228 8.05 36.12 -12.44
N ILE A 229 9.01 35.29 -12.02
CA ILE A 229 8.72 33.92 -11.57
C ILE A 229 8.03 34.04 -10.19
N PRO A 230 6.87 33.40 -9.98
CA PRO A 230 6.20 33.42 -8.67
C PRO A 230 7.04 32.76 -7.58
N ASP A 231 6.87 33.22 -6.34
CA ASP A 231 7.67 32.71 -5.21
C ASP A 231 7.41 31.23 -4.93
N TYR A 232 6.18 30.73 -5.14
CA TYR A 232 5.86 29.29 -5.04
C TYR A 232 6.49 28.40 -6.12
N ILE A 233 7.09 28.99 -7.16
CA ILE A 233 7.94 28.28 -8.11
C ILE A 233 9.41 28.35 -7.67
N LYS A 234 9.85 29.50 -7.13
CA LYS A 234 11.21 29.68 -6.60
C LYS A 234 11.44 28.84 -5.35
N ASP A 235 10.45 28.75 -4.47
CA ASP A 235 10.39 27.93 -3.26
C ASP A 235 9.19 26.98 -3.38
N ILE A 236 9.49 25.70 -3.60
CA ILE A 236 8.48 24.65 -3.84
C ILE A 236 7.73 24.23 -2.56
N SER A 237 8.06 24.82 -1.41
CA SER A 237 7.31 24.62 -0.16
C SER A 237 6.14 25.58 0.01
N LEU A 238 6.05 26.61 -0.83
CA LEU A 238 4.94 27.54 -0.82
C LEU A 238 3.82 27.06 -1.75
N GLN A 239 2.59 27.42 -1.38
CA GLN A 239 1.40 27.23 -2.19
C GLN A 239 1.08 28.54 -2.93
N ASP A 240 0.31 28.45 -4.01
CA ASP A 240 -0.23 29.62 -4.71
C ASP A 240 -1.38 30.28 -3.92
N ASP A 241 -1.99 31.32 -4.50
CA ASP A 241 -3.10 32.06 -3.89
C ASP A 241 -4.37 31.20 -3.69
N ASN A 242 -4.46 30.03 -4.32
CA ASN A 242 -5.55 29.07 -4.16
C ASN A 242 -5.26 28.01 -3.10
N ASN A 243 -4.13 28.11 -2.38
CA ASN A 243 -3.60 27.09 -1.49
C ASN A 243 -3.28 25.78 -2.23
N GLU A 244 -2.84 25.85 -3.49
CA GLU A 244 -2.42 24.70 -4.27
C GLU A 244 -0.91 24.69 -4.48
N PHE A 245 -0.31 23.49 -4.47
CA PHE A 245 1.07 23.34 -4.89
C PHE A 245 1.14 23.29 -6.41
N VAL A 246 2.02 24.09 -7.01
CA VAL A 246 2.19 24.12 -8.47
C VAL A 246 3.39 23.30 -8.87
N ASN A 247 3.21 22.34 -9.79
CA ASN A 247 4.30 21.52 -10.31
C ASN A 247 5.18 22.34 -11.28
N PRO A 248 6.50 22.50 -11.01
CA PRO A 248 7.41 23.23 -11.89
C PRO A 248 7.44 22.70 -13.33
N PHE A 249 7.32 21.39 -13.55
CA PHE A 249 7.29 20.80 -14.90
C PHE A 249 6.05 21.27 -15.68
N SER A 250 4.90 21.43 -15.01
CA SER A 250 3.70 22.02 -15.62
C SER A 250 3.88 23.52 -15.86
N PHE A 251 4.41 24.25 -14.87
CA PHE A 251 4.60 25.71 -14.94
C PHE A 251 5.52 26.16 -16.09
N PHE A 252 6.62 25.42 -16.31
CA PHE A 252 7.63 25.71 -17.33
C PHE A 252 7.37 25.05 -18.70
N ARG A 253 6.25 24.32 -18.86
CA ARG A 253 5.83 23.75 -20.16
C ARG A 253 5.58 24.83 -21.21
N LYS A 254 5.14 26.02 -20.78
CA LYS A 254 4.92 27.19 -21.65
C LYS A 254 6.18 28.05 -21.70
N ARG A 255 6.57 28.49 -22.90
CA ARG A 255 7.69 29.43 -23.09
C ARG A 255 7.47 30.70 -22.29
N ARG A 256 8.53 31.20 -21.67
CA ARG A 256 8.55 32.45 -20.92
C ARG A 256 9.77 33.25 -21.36
N ASP A 257 9.58 34.53 -21.62
CA ASP A 257 10.66 35.40 -22.06
C ASP A 257 11.75 35.49 -20.99
N GLY A 258 13.00 35.38 -21.41
CA GLY A 258 14.16 35.38 -20.51
C GLY A 258 14.34 34.11 -19.68
N VAL A 259 13.55 33.05 -19.93
CA VAL A 259 13.70 31.73 -19.29
C VAL A 259 14.10 30.68 -20.32
N SER A 260 15.17 29.95 -20.04
CA SER A 260 15.58 28.74 -20.75
C SER A 260 15.34 27.51 -19.89
N VAL A 261 14.82 26.45 -20.49
CA VAL A 261 14.46 25.20 -19.81
C VAL A 261 15.04 24.02 -20.57
N LEU A 262 15.70 23.10 -19.87
CA LEU A 262 16.17 21.84 -20.42
C LEU A 262 15.78 20.69 -19.49
N VAL A 263 14.97 19.77 -20.02
CA VAL A 263 14.71 18.47 -19.36
C VAL A 263 15.74 17.48 -19.87
N SER A 264 16.44 16.82 -18.95
CA SER A 264 17.45 15.82 -19.25
C SER A 264 16.83 14.57 -19.89
N ASP A 265 17.43 14.08 -20.97
CA ASP A 265 17.12 12.77 -21.55
C ASP A 265 17.66 11.62 -20.67
N ARG A 266 18.69 11.89 -19.85
CA ARG A 266 19.22 10.97 -18.84
C ARG A 266 18.26 10.89 -17.64
N VAL A 267 17.90 9.66 -17.26
CA VAL A 267 16.91 9.37 -16.22
C VAL A 267 17.48 8.55 -15.06
N LEU A 268 16.87 8.67 -13.89
CA LEU A 268 17.11 7.79 -12.74
C LEU A 268 15.98 6.77 -12.66
N LYS A 269 16.30 5.47 -12.56
CA LYS A 269 15.32 4.41 -12.29
C LYS A 269 15.57 3.79 -10.92
N THR A 270 14.58 3.82 -10.05
CA THR A 270 14.67 3.35 -8.66
C THR A 270 13.72 2.19 -8.39
N ARG A 271 14.10 1.35 -7.42
CA ARG A 271 13.24 0.30 -6.86
C ARG A 271 13.54 0.10 -5.38
N ALA A 272 12.57 -0.35 -4.61
CA ALA A 272 12.76 -0.82 -3.24
C ALA A 272 12.68 -2.34 -3.18
N VAL A 273 13.50 -2.96 -2.33
CA VAL A 273 13.53 -4.42 -2.14
C VAL A 273 13.46 -4.69 -0.64
N LEU A 274 12.38 -5.33 -0.20
CA LEU A 274 12.17 -5.72 1.18
C LEU A 274 12.47 -7.21 1.31
N THR A 275 13.47 -7.55 2.14
CA THR A 275 13.93 -8.91 2.39
C THR A 275 13.82 -9.28 3.88
N PRO A 276 13.83 -10.57 4.22
CA PRO A 276 13.79 -11.06 5.60
C PRO A 276 15.06 -10.78 6.43
N GLU A 277 16.13 -10.27 5.81
CA GLU A 277 17.48 -10.17 6.39
C GLU A 277 17.53 -9.43 7.73
N ARG A 278 16.61 -8.48 7.95
CA ARG A 278 16.55 -7.63 9.13
C ARG A 278 15.47 -8.05 10.13
N GLY A 279 15.00 -9.28 10.04
CA GLY A 279 14.04 -9.84 10.98
C GLY A 279 12.62 -9.28 10.85
N VAL A 280 11.81 -9.55 11.87
CA VAL A 280 10.42 -9.10 12.02
C VAL A 280 10.24 -8.48 13.39
N PHE A 281 9.86 -7.21 13.43
CA PHE A 281 9.54 -6.51 14.67
C PHE A 281 8.15 -6.90 15.22
N VAL A 282 8.01 -7.00 16.53
CA VAL A 282 6.75 -7.23 17.21
C VAL A 282 6.35 -5.94 17.92
N ASP A 283 5.37 -5.25 17.34
CA ASP A 283 4.88 -4.00 17.90
C ASP A 283 3.87 -4.23 19.03
N ARG A 284 4.30 -3.93 20.25
CA ARG A 284 3.47 -4.00 21.45
C ARG A 284 2.24 -3.07 21.39
N LEU A 285 2.30 -1.96 20.65
CA LEU A 285 1.16 -1.06 20.47
C LEU A 285 0.05 -1.67 19.60
N LYS A 286 0.36 -2.72 18.84
CA LYS A 286 -0.57 -3.39 17.92
C LYS A 286 -1.05 -4.75 18.42
N TYR A 287 -0.46 -5.28 19.48
CA TYR A 287 -0.87 -6.57 20.03
C TYR A 287 -2.23 -6.46 20.75
N PRO A 288 -3.26 -7.24 20.35
CA PRO A 288 -4.60 -7.14 20.94
C PRO A 288 -4.77 -7.93 22.25
N GLY A 289 -3.80 -8.80 22.58
CA GLY A 289 -3.88 -9.70 23.72
C GLY A 289 -3.64 -9.02 25.07
N LYS A 290 -3.97 -9.75 26.14
CA LYS A 290 -4.00 -9.24 27.52
C LYS A 290 -2.62 -9.16 28.17
N ASP A 291 -1.82 -10.20 27.93
CA ASP A 291 -0.46 -10.34 28.44
C ASP A 291 0.50 -10.29 27.27
N PHE A 292 1.30 -9.23 27.20
CA PHE A 292 2.37 -9.15 26.23
C PHE A 292 3.55 -10.00 26.72
N LYS A 293 3.65 -11.22 26.19
CA LYS A 293 4.75 -12.15 26.44
C LYS A 293 5.23 -12.71 25.12
N ILE A 294 6.42 -12.28 24.70
CA ILE A 294 6.99 -12.73 23.43
C ILE A 294 7.53 -14.15 23.57
N CYS A 295 7.36 -14.94 22.51
CA CYS A 295 7.91 -16.28 22.41
C CYS A 295 9.36 -16.18 21.91
N ASP A 296 10.32 -16.36 22.81
CA ASP A 296 11.76 -16.20 22.51
C ASP A 296 12.33 -17.44 21.80
N THR A 297 11.90 -17.65 20.55
CA THR A 297 12.29 -18.83 19.76
C THR A 297 13.16 -18.51 18.56
N ASN A 298 13.30 -17.23 18.19
CA ASN A 298 14.10 -16.77 17.06
C ASN A 298 14.60 -15.33 17.28
N PHE A 299 15.92 -15.13 17.31
CA PHE A 299 16.53 -13.82 17.53
C PHE A 299 16.24 -12.76 16.44
N LEU A 300 15.71 -13.18 15.28
CA LEU A 300 15.27 -12.29 14.21
C LEU A 300 13.76 -12.03 14.26
N VAL A 301 13.06 -12.42 15.33
CA VAL A 301 11.66 -12.05 15.56
C VAL A 301 11.50 -11.63 17.01
N GLY A 302 11.20 -10.36 17.24
CA GLY A 302 11.45 -9.77 18.55
C GLY A 302 10.92 -8.35 18.68
N GLN A 303 11.22 -7.73 19.81
CA GLN A 303 10.83 -6.36 20.12
C GLN A 303 12.03 -5.48 20.54
N ASP A 304 13.25 -5.95 20.31
CA ASP A 304 14.46 -5.21 20.67
C ASP A 304 14.69 -3.98 19.78
N GLU A 305 15.64 -3.15 20.18
CA GLU A 305 15.98 -1.89 19.48
C GLU A 305 16.48 -2.13 18.05
N GLU A 306 17.24 -3.20 17.81
CA GLU A 306 17.79 -3.52 16.49
C GLU A 306 16.64 -3.80 15.52
N LEU A 307 15.70 -4.66 15.90
CA LEU A 307 14.49 -4.92 15.11
C LEU A 307 13.61 -3.68 14.99
N TYR A 308 13.48 -2.88 16.06
CA TYR A 308 12.72 -1.65 16.01
C TYR A 308 13.25 -0.68 14.96
N TYR A 309 14.56 -0.45 14.87
CA TYR A 309 15.14 0.52 13.94
C TYR A 309 15.34 -0.04 12.52
N HIS A 310 15.67 -1.32 12.39
CA HIS A 310 16.18 -1.85 11.13
C HIS A 310 15.25 -2.85 10.44
N SER A 311 14.33 -3.50 11.15
CA SER A 311 13.41 -4.45 10.52
C SER A 311 12.47 -3.77 9.55
N LEU A 312 12.36 -4.32 8.34
CA LEU A 312 11.44 -3.86 7.29
C LEU A 312 10.03 -4.44 7.44
N PHE A 313 9.85 -5.42 8.34
CA PHE A 313 8.60 -6.12 8.57
C PHE A 313 8.20 -6.06 10.04
N GLU A 314 6.91 -6.12 10.31
CA GLU A 314 6.37 -6.35 11.63
C GLU A 314 5.35 -7.50 11.62
N GLN A 315 5.16 -8.16 12.75
CA GLN A 315 4.05 -9.10 12.92
C GLN A 315 2.73 -8.34 12.81
N TYR A 316 1.85 -8.82 11.94
CA TYR A 316 0.51 -8.30 11.79
C TYR A 316 -0.48 -9.06 12.69
N PHE A 317 -1.27 -8.31 13.46
CA PHE A 317 -2.34 -8.84 14.30
C PHE A 317 -3.68 -8.39 13.73
N HIS A 318 -4.62 -9.32 13.61
CA HIS A 318 -5.91 -9.12 12.95
C HIS A 318 -6.95 -8.58 13.93
N ASP A 319 -7.84 -7.73 13.43
CA ASP A 319 -9.05 -7.36 14.16
C ASP A 319 -10.06 -8.51 14.10
N ILE A 320 -10.27 -9.17 15.25
CA ILE A 320 -11.20 -10.30 15.35
C ILE A 320 -12.61 -9.79 15.63
N ASN A 321 -13.53 -10.02 14.70
CA ASN A 321 -14.95 -9.73 14.91
C ASN A 321 -15.56 -10.73 15.93
N LYS A 322 -15.78 -10.25 17.15
CA LYS A 322 -16.39 -11.02 18.26
C LYS A 322 -17.92 -11.04 18.24
N ASN A 323 -18.56 -10.30 17.33
CA ASN A 323 -20.03 -10.31 17.18
C ASN A 323 -20.52 -11.50 16.35
N GLU A 324 -19.62 -12.20 15.65
CA GLU A 324 -19.91 -13.41 14.89
C GLU A 324 -19.25 -14.62 15.54
N GLN A 325 -19.88 -15.79 15.54
CA GLN A 325 -19.34 -17.01 16.14
C GLN A 325 -19.29 -18.13 15.10
N LEU A 326 -18.31 -19.02 15.25
CA LEU A 326 -18.25 -20.29 14.53
C LEU A 326 -18.74 -21.41 15.45
N ASN A 327 -19.69 -22.22 14.96
CA ASN A 327 -20.13 -23.44 15.63
C ASN A 327 -19.33 -24.62 15.09
N GLN A 328 -18.06 -24.69 15.48
CA GLN A 328 -17.05 -25.56 14.90
C GLN A 328 -17.28 -27.04 15.23
N ILE A 329 -17.21 -27.93 14.23
CA ILE A 329 -17.24 -29.38 14.49
C ILE A 329 -16.05 -29.78 15.38
N PRO A 330 -16.25 -30.65 16.39
CA PRO A 330 -15.20 -31.10 17.30
C PRO A 330 -14.30 -32.16 16.64
N CYS A 331 -13.62 -31.77 15.57
CA CYS A 331 -12.78 -32.65 14.76
C CYS A 331 -11.42 -32.01 14.48
N ILE A 332 -10.35 -32.79 14.65
CA ILE A 332 -8.99 -32.44 14.23
C ILE A 332 -8.64 -33.39 13.08
N ALA A 333 -8.18 -32.84 11.95
CA ALA A 333 -7.76 -33.66 10.81
C ALA A 333 -6.69 -32.94 9.98
N ASP A 334 -5.83 -33.70 9.31
CA ASP A 334 -4.93 -33.18 8.30
C ASP A 334 -5.70 -32.86 6.99
N VAL A 335 -6.34 -31.69 6.96
CA VAL A 335 -7.10 -31.26 5.78
C VAL A 335 -6.18 -31.06 4.57
N GLU A 336 -4.97 -30.53 4.78
CA GLU A 336 -4.02 -30.25 3.70
C GLU A 336 -3.60 -31.51 2.96
N LYS A 337 -3.26 -32.59 3.68
CA LYS A 337 -2.83 -33.87 3.10
C LYS A 337 -3.98 -34.83 2.78
N GLY A 338 -5.22 -34.35 2.79
CA GLY A 338 -6.38 -35.14 2.37
C GLY A 338 -6.94 -36.09 3.43
N GLY A 339 -6.57 -35.92 4.70
CA GLY A 339 -7.19 -36.62 5.84
C GLY A 339 -8.63 -36.20 6.14
N TYR A 340 -9.19 -35.27 5.36
CA TYR A 340 -10.59 -34.86 5.38
C TYR A 340 -11.11 -34.74 3.94
N THR A 341 -12.03 -35.63 3.57
CA THR A 341 -12.54 -35.76 2.19
C THR A 341 -13.80 -34.94 1.96
N LEU A 342 -14.25 -34.86 0.71
CA LEU A 342 -15.52 -34.20 0.37
C LEU A 342 -16.72 -34.94 0.99
N GLU A 343 -16.65 -36.27 1.09
CA GLU A 343 -17.68 -37.08 1.75
C GLU A 343 -17.77 -36.78 3.25
N ASP A 344 -16.62 -36.61 3.91
CA ASP A 344 -16.57 -36.23 5.33
C ASP A 344 -17.22 -34.85 5.54
N TYR A 345 -16.89 -33.88 4.68
CA TYR A 345 -17.51 -32.55 4.71
C TYR A 345 -19.03 -32.61 4.55
N VAL A 346 -19.53 -33.34 3.53
CA VAL A 346 -20.96 -33.47 3.26
C VAL A 346 -21.69 -34.15 4.43
N ARG A 347 -21.04 -35.13 5.07
CA ARG A 347 -21.60 -35.83 6.24
C ARG A 347 -21.47 -35.03 7.54
N GLY A 348 -20.54 -34.08 7.63
CA GLY A 348 -20.20 -33.38 8.87
C GLY A 348 -21.40 -32.76 9.58
N ASP A 349 -22.33 -32.16 8.84
CA ASP A 349 -23.52 -31.54 9.42
C ASP A 349 -24.46 -32.57 10.09
N SER A 350 -24.57 -33.76 9.49
CA SER A 350 -25.39 -34.88 10.00
C SER A 350 -24.71 -35.66 11.14
N VAL A 351 -23.37 -35.73 11.14
CA VAL A 351 -22.59 -36.47 12.14
C VAL A 351 -22.45 -35.67 13.43
N TYR A 352 -22.29 -34.35 13.33
CA TYR A 352 -22.10 -33.46 14.47
C TYR A 352 -23.34 -32.60 14.71
N ALA A 353 -24.18 -33.07 15.62
CA ALA A 353 -25.35 -32.33 16.10
C ALA A 353 -24.96 -30.94 16.62
N ALA A 354 -25.85 -29.95 16.49
CA ALA A 354 -25.55 -28.55 16.78
C ALA A 354 -25.07 -28.30 18.22
N ASP A 355 -25.59 -29.06 19.19
CA ASP A 355 -25.22 -29.00 20.61
C ASP A 355 -23.87 -29.65 20.93
N SER A 356 -23.33 -30.47 20.02
CA SER A 356 -21.99 -31.07 20.14
C SER A 356 -20.87 -30.18 19.59
N ARG A 357 -21.21 -29.05 18.95
CA ARG A 357 -20.24 -28.16 18.30
C ARG A 357 -19.58 -27.18 19.28
N ILE A 358 -18.35 -26.82 18.98
CA ILE A 358 -17.53 -25.91 19.79
C ILE A 358 -17.78 -24.48 19.31
N VAL A 359 -18.37 -23.65 20.17
CA VAL A 359 -18.53 -22.22 19.91
C VAL A 359 -17.20 -21.52 20.05
N MET A 360 -16.72 -20.89 18.99
CA MET A 360 -15.42 -20.20 18.97
C MET A 360 -15.38 -19.02 18.01
N HIS A 361 -14.25 -18.31 18.03
CA HIS A 361 -13.87 -17.31 17.03
C HIS A 361 -12.48 -17.67 16.48
N PRO A 362 -12.14 -17.27 15.24
CA PRO A 362 -10.74 -17.12 14.87
C PRO A 362 -10.01 -16.23 15.88
N SER A 363 -8.71 -16.41 16.03
CA SER A 363 -7.93 -15.72 17.06
C SER A 363 -6.58 -15.25 16.54
N ASN A 364 -5.93 -14.33 17.23
CA ASN A 364 -4.50 -14.11 17.05
C ASN A 364 -3.72 -15.04 17.99
N THR A 365 -2.42 -15.20 17.73
CA THR A 365 -1.55 -15.92 18.67
C THR A 365 -1.59 -15.30 20.07
N LEU A 366 -1.60 -16.16 21.09
CA LEU A 366 -1.50 -15.76 22.50
C LEU A 366 -0.10 -15.26 22.88
N TYR A 367 0.93 -15.74 22.18
CA TYR A 367 2.32 -15.35 22.41
C TYR A 367 2.89 -14.82 21.09
N PRO A 368 3.06 -13.50 20.94
CA PRO A 368 3.74 -12.93 19.77
C PRO A 368 5.05 -13.66 19.45
N ALA A 369 5.45 -13.63 18.17
CA ALA A 369 6.58 -14.41 17.61
C ALA A 369 6.41 -15.95 17.59
N SER A 370 5.37 -16.55 18.17
CA SER A 370 5.22 -18.01 18.14
C SER A 370 4.74 -18.58 16.79
N THR A 371 4.13 -17.76 15.94
CA THR A 371 3.58 -18.14 14.63
C THR A 371 4.40 -17.62 13.44
N ILE A 372 5.53 -16.96 13.73
CA ILE A 372 6.41 -16.34 12.74
C ILE A 372 7.86 -16.68 13.06
N SER A 373 8.65 -17.00 12.05
CA SER A 373 10.09 -17.14 12.20
C SER A 373 10.83 -16.72 10.94
N VAL A 374 12.08 -16.29 11.06
CA VAL A 374 12.96 -16.08 9.89
C VAL A 374 13.83 -17.31 9.70
N SER A 375 14.00 -17.75 8.44
CA SER A 375 14.86 -18.88 8.12
C SER A 375 16.32 -18.62 8.54
N ARG A 376 17.09 -19.68 8.80
CA ARG A 376 18.46 -19.54 9.32
C ARG A 376 19.41 -18.79 8.38
N ASP A 377 19.14 -18.88 7.08
CA ASP A 377 19.87 -18.18 6.02
C ASP A 377 19.21 -16.83 5.64
N SER A 378 18.18 -16.41 6.37
CA SER A 378 17.39 -15.21 6.12
C SER A 378 16.77 -15.11 4.72
N SER A 379 16.58 -16.25 4.03
CA SER A 379 16.00 -16.32 2.69
C SER A 379 14.48 -16.17 2.66
N TYR A 380 13.76 -16.43 3.76
CA TYR A 380 12.32 -16.18 3.87
C TYR A 380 11.84 -15.94 5.30
N ILE A 381 10.70 -15.26 5.41
CA ILE A 381 9.89 -15.19 6.63
C ILE A 381 8.86 -16.32 6.56
N ARG A 382 8.89 -17.22 7.53
CA ARG A 382 7.90 -18.28 7.73
C ARG A 382 6.73 -17.70 8.51
N ILE A 383 5.52 -17.85 7.98
CA ILE A 383 4.26 -17.60 8.71
C ILE A 383 3.48 -18.91 8.74
N PHE A 384 2.83 -19.23 9.87
CA PHE A 384 2.04 -20.46 9.91
C PHE A 384 0.87 -20.37 10.89
N ASN A 385 -0.24 -20.99 10.50
CA ASN A 385 -1.38 -21.22 11.38
C ASN A 385 -1.09 -22.53 12.17
N PRO A 386 -1.04 -22.50 13.51
CA PRO A 386 -0.67 -23.69 14.29
C PRO A 386 -1.64 -24.86 14.14
N GLY A 387 -1.06 -26.05 14.07
CA GLY A 387 -1.79 -27.31 14.15
C GLY A 387 -2.29 -27.63 15.57
N ASN A 388 -3.22 -28.56 15.66
CA ASN A 388 -3.91 -28.93 16.89
C ASN A 388 -3.71 -30.43 17.21
N ARG A 389 -3.68 -30.76 18.51
CA ARG A 389 -3.55 -32.15 19.01
C ARG A 389 -4.59 -32.52 20.06
N ASP A 390 -5.19 -31.53 20.71
CA ASP A 390 -6.22 -31.70 21.75
C ASP A 390 -7.40 -30.77 21.47
N LEU A 391 -8.60 -31.33 21.34
CA LEU A 391 -9.84 -30.59 21.09
C LEU A 391 -10.16 -29.58 22.20
N LYS A 392 -9.72 -29.81 23.43
CA LYS A 392 -9.97 -28.89 24.55
C LYS A 392 -9.21 -27.56 24.43
N GLN A 393 -8.13 -27.54 23.66
CA GLN A 393 -7.27 -26.38 23.45
C GLN A 393 -7.25 -25.95 21.98
N ALA A 394 -8.04 -26.61 21.13
CA ALA A 394 -7.98 -26.41 19.70
C ALA A 394 -8.43 -25.01 19.30
N LYS A 395 -7.71 -24.41 18.35
CA LYS A 395 -7.92 -23.04 17.89
C LYS A 395 -7.59 -22.89 16.42
N LYS A 396 -8.20 -21.87 15.83
CA LYS A 396 -7.93 -21.37 14.48
C LYS A 396 -7.30 -19.99 14.64
N GLU A 397 -5.97 -19.92 14.52
CA GLU A 397 -5.24 -18.65 14.66
C GLU A 397 -4.93 -18.06 13.29
N ASN A 398 -5.13 -16.76 13.14
CA ASN A 398 -4.71 -15.99 11.98
C ASN A 398 -3.28 -15.49 12.18
N VAL A 399 -2.52 -15.36 11.09
CA VAL A 399 -1.12 -14.92 11.12
C VAL A 399 -0.82 -14.03 9.92
N GLY A 400 0.06 -13.06 10.09
CA GLY A 400 0.57 -12.27 8.98
C GLY A 400 1.74 -11.40 9.34
N ILE A 401 2.28 -10.76 8.30
CA ILE A 401 3.33 -9.74 8.40
C ILE A 401 2.92 -8.51 7.62
N ARG A 402 3.43 -7.36 8.06
CA ARG A 402 3.23 -6.06 7.42
C ARG A 402 4.57 -5.39 7.18
N ALA A 403 4.77 -4.84 5.99
CA ALA A 403 5.91 -3.98 5.69
C ALA A 403 5.82 -2.69 6.53
N ARG A 404 6.95 -2.21 7.07
CA ARG A 404 7.01 -1.01 7.90
C ARG A 404 7.29 0.26 7.11
N VAL A 405 7.80 0.12 5.89
CA VAL A 405 7.99 1.23 4.93
C VAL A 405 6.80 1.25 3.97
N GLY A 406 6.15 2.41 3.85
CA GLY A 406 5.01 2.60 2.94
C GLY A 406 5.37 3.45 1.73
N PHE A 407 4.60 3.29 0.67
CA PHE A 407 4.71 4.06 -0.57
C PHE A 407 3.34 4.53 -1.04
N SER A 408 3.32 5.56 -1.88
CA SER A 408 2.14 5.98 -2.64
C SER A 408 2.36 5.66 -4.11
N TYR A 409 1.51 4.81 -4.66
CA TYR A 409 1.67 4.15 -5.96
C TYR A 409 2.88 3.23 -6.01
N GLY A 410 2.97 2.41 -7.05
CA GLY A 410 4.07 1.47 -7.23
C GLY A 410 3.62 0.16 -7.83
N LYS A 411 4.60 -0.62 -8.28
CA LYS A 411 4.41 -2.00 -8.71
C LYS A 411 4.96 -2.93 -7.66
N TYR A 412 4.07 -3.43 -6.81
CA TYR A 412 4.39 -4.29 -5.68
C TYR A 412 4.36 -5.73 -6.13
N ARG A 413 5.52 -6.35 -6.28
CA ARG A 413 5.67 -7.75 -6.68
C ARG A 413 6.22 -8.55 -5.50
N ALA A 414 5.46 -9.53 -5.03
CA ALA A 414 5.87 -10.41 -3.95
C ALA A 414 6.14 -11.83 -4.45
N LYS A 415 7.22 -12.42 -3.95
CA LYS A 415 7.55 -13.84 -4.12
C LYS A 415 7.14 -14.60 -2.87
N ILE A 416 6.06 -15.38 -2.97
CA ILE A 416 5.40 -16.00 -1.82
C ILE A 416 5.10 -17.47 -2.09
N LYS A 417 5.33 -18.33 -1.11
CA LYS A 417 4.69 -19.64 -1.00
C LYS A 417 3.56 -19.53 0.00
N PHE A 418 2.32 -19.53 -0.45
CA PHE A 418 1.19 -19.57 0.48
C PHE A 418 0.92 -21.00 0.97
N ALA A 419 0.34 -21.13 2.16
CA ALA A 419 -0.22 -22.40 2.61
C ALA A 419 -1.26 -22.93 1.61
N GLN A 420 -1.35 -24.25 1.48
CA GLN A 420 -2.27 -24.86 0.53
C GLN A 420 -3.72 -24.53 0.89
N LEU A 421 -4.45 -24.01 -0.09
CA LEU A 421 -5.84 -23.56 0.09
C LEU A 421 -6.86 -24.71 -0.07
N VAL A 422 -6.57 -25.65 -0.97
CA VAL A 422 -7.49 -26.72 -1.36
C VAL A 422 -6.72 -28.04 -1.46
N ASN A 423 -7.25 -29.10 -0.88
CA ASN A 423 -6.62 -30.43 -0.89
C ASN A 423 -6.90 -31.23 -2.17
N SER A 424 -6.37 -32.47 -2.23
CA SER A 424 -6.55 -33.38 -3.37
C SER A 424 -8.01 -33.74 -3.67
N HIS A 425 -8.90 -33.65 -2.68
CA HIS A 425 -10.33 -33.92 -2.80
C HIS A 425 -11.16 -32.66 -3.12
N GLY A 426 -10.52 -31.52 -3.41
CA GLY A 426 -11.21 -30.27 -3.69
C GLY A 426 -11.83 -29.60 -2.46
N VAL A 427 -11.45 -30.04 -1.25
CA VAL A 427 -11.93 -29.48 0.02
C VAL A 427 -11.04 -28.32 0.45
N TRP A 428 -11.68 -27.24 0.89
CA TRP A 428 -11.03 -26.06 1.44
C TRP A 428 -10.34 -26.33 2.78
N THR A 429 -9.14 -25.81 2.99
CA THR A 429 -8.42 -25.90 4.28
C THR A 429 -8.98 -24.94 5.34
N GLY A 430 -9.90 -24.05 4.97
CA GLY A 430 -10.47 -23.04 5.84
C GLY A 430 -9.70 -21.72 5.85
N LEU A 431 -8.59 -21.63 5.11
CA LEU A 431 -7.76 -20.43 5.01
C LEU A 431 -8.21 -19.49 3.89
N THR A 432 -8.09 -18.19 4.08
CA THR A 432 -7.88 -17.21 3.02
C THR A 432 -6.42 -16.81 3.07
N ASN A 433 -5.74 -16.86 1.93
CA ASN A 433 -4.40 -16.32 1.80
C ASN A 433 -4.49 -14.97 1.12
N ALA A 434 -3.83 -13.94 1.67
CA ALA A 434 -3.91 -12.61 1.10
C ALA A 434 -2.53 -11.95 0.92
N PHE A 435 -2.41 -11.20 -0.18
CA PHE A 435 -1.35 -10.24 -0.45
C PHE A 435 -2.03 -8.91 -0.77
N TRP A 436 -1.88 -7.92 0.10
CA TRP A 436 -2.69 -6.73 0.06
C TRP A 436 -1.90 -5.48 0.44
N LEU A 437 -2.41 -4.32 0.05
CA LEU A 437 -1.91 -3.02 0.43
C LEU A 437 -2.95 -2.38 1.35
N ALA A 438 -2.54 -1.89 2.52
CA ALA A 438 -3.44 -1.20 3.43
C ALA A 438 -2.84 0.11 3.90
N TYR A 439 -3.69 1.10 4.12
CA TYR A 439 -3.35 2.42 4.62
C TYR A 439 -2.35 2.39 5.80
N GLN A 440 -1.38 3.31 5.78
CA GLN A 440 -0.30 3.34 6.76
C GLN A 440 -0.74 3.81 8.16
N SER A 441 -1.63 4.80 8.24
CA SER A 441 -2.01 5.43 9.50
C SER A 441 -3.43 5.95 9.48
N ASN A 442 -4.07 5.94 10.65
CA ASN A 442 -5.38 6.57 10.88
C ASN A 442 -5.29 8.11 11.03
N SER A 443 -4.09 8.69 11.06
CA SER A 443 -3.93 10.13 11.23
C SER A 443 -4.29 10.91 9.94
N PRO A 444 -4.76 12.17 10.04
CA PRO A 444 -5.18 12.98 8.89
C PRO A 444 -4.11 13.21 7.81
N TRP A 445 -2.83 13.11 8.16
CA TRP A 445 -1.75 13.22 7.17
C TRP A 445 -1.84 12.16 6.06
N ASN A 446 -2.48 11.03 6.36
CA ASN A 446 -2.67 9.90 5.46
C ASN A 446 -4.10 9.84 4.88
N ASP A 447 -4.86 10.93 4.95
CA ASP A 447 -6.17 11.00 4.30
C ASP A 447 -6.06 10.87 2.78
N ARG A 448 -7.03 10.19 2.17
CA ARG A 448 -7.21 10.11 0.72
C ARG A 448 -7.68 11.45 0.16
N ARG A 449 -7.67 11.56 -1.17
CA ARG A 449 -8.38 12.60 -1.92
C ARG A 449 -9.83 12.71 -1.44
N ILE A 450 -10.36 13.93 -1.43
CA ILE A 450 -11.75 14.20 -1.05
C ILE A 450 -12.71 13.46 -2.00
N CYS A 451 -13.68 12.74 -1.44
CA CYS A 451 -14.82 12.24 -2.19
C CYS A 451 -15.84 13.38 -2.37
N SER A 452 -15.74 14.11 -3.48
CA SER A 452 -16.42 15.39 -3.69
C SER A 452 -17.94 15.33 -3.88
N LYS A 453 -18.50 14.15 -4.15
CA LYS A 453 -19.95 13.93 -4.26
C LYS A 453 -20.55 13.66 -2.87
N GLU A 454 -20.95 12.43 -2.59
CA GLU A 454 -21.67 12.07 -1.35
C GLU A 454 -20.76 11.76 -0.16
N GLY A 455 -19.44 11.69 -0.36
CA GLY A 455 -18.49 11.20 0.64
C GLY A 455 -18.29 9.68 0.60
N TYR A 456 -17.26 9.23 1.29
CA TYR A 456 -16.93 7.84 1.57
C TYR A 456 -17.86 7.25 2.63
N VAL A 457 -18.25 5.98 2.49
CA VAL A 457 -19.02 5.25 3.51
C VAL A 457 -18.10 4.83 4.65
N ILE A 458 -18.38 5.32 5.86
CA ILE A 458 -17.65 4.99 7.08
C ILE A 458 -18.34 3.84 7.82
N HIS A 459 -19.67 3.88 7.90
CA HIS A 459 -20.50 2.85 8.50
C HIS A 459 -21.82 2.75 7.74
N SER A 460 -22.36 1.55 7.57
CA SER A 460 -23.68 1.34 6.95
C SER A 460 -24.41 0.20 7.64
N LYS A 461 -25.68 0.42 7.99
CA LYS A 461 -26.60 -0.65 8.41
C LYS A 461 -27.34 -1.26 7.22
N ASN A 462 -27.71 -0.41 6.27
CA ASN A 462 -28.36 -0.74 5.00
C ASN A 462 -28.10 0.38 3.97
N ASP A 463 -28.61 0.22 2.75
CA ASP A 463 -28.39 1.17 1.65
C ASP A 463 -28.96 2.59 1.89
N TYR A 464 -29.90 2.74 2.81
CA TYR A 464 -30.55 4.02 3.16
C TYR A 464 -29.95 4.66 4.42
N GLU A 465 -29.22 3.89 5.22
CA GLU A 465 -28.62 4.29 6.50
C GLU A 465 -27.10 4.11 6.46
N ALA A 466 -26.43 4.94 5.64
CA ALA A 466 -24.98 5.03 5.60
C ALA A 466 -24.48 6.37 6.14
N GLN A 467 -23.57 6.32 7.11
CA GLN A 467 -22.77 7.46 7.52
C GLN A 467 -21.69 7.67 6.46
N ARG A 468 -21.63 8.89 5.92
CA ARG A 468 -20.64 9.29 4.93
C ARG A 468 -19.80 10.47 5.41
N GLU A 469 -18.53 10.46 5.03
CA GLU A 469 -17.57 11.55 5.31
C GLU A 469 -16.79 11.91 4.04
N LYS A 470 -16.43 13.17 3.88
CA LYS A 470 -15.73 13.65 2.67
C LYS A 470 -14.30 13.11 2.57
N THR A 471 -13.68 12.81 3.71
CA THR A 471 -12.32 12.29 3.81
C THR A 471 -12.34 10.92 4.49
N SER A 472 -11.30 10.14 4.24
CA SER A 472 -11.01 8.91 4.95
C SER A 472 -9.55 8.58 4.77
N ASN A 473 -8.89 8.08 5.81
CA ASN A 473 -7.56 7.51 5.71
C ASN A 473 -7.57 6.05 5.24
N TYR A 474 -8.72 5.36 5.29
CA TYR A 474 -8.77 3.94 4.98
C TYR A 474 -8.72 3.71 3.47
N SER A 475 -7.71 2.95 3.06
CA SER A 475 -7.52 2.44 1.70
C SER A 475 -7.02 1.03 1.79
N GLU A 476 -7.48 0.21 0.85
CA GLU A 476 -7.09 -1.18 0.75
C GLU A 476 -7.18 -1.66 -0.71
N ILE A 477 -6.18 -2.42 -1.15
CA ILE A 477 -6.11 -3.05 -2.48
C ILE A 477 -5.62 -4.49 -2.30
N ASP A 478 -6.42 -5.46 -2.74
CA ASP A 478 -6.23 -6.85 -2.32
C ASP A 478 -5.99 -7.81 -3.47
N ILE A 479 -5.18 -8.82 -3.18
CA ILE A 479 -5.25 -10.15 -3.76
C ILE A 479 -5.65 -11.10 -2.64
N GLU A 480 -6.85 -11.66 -2.71
CA GLU A 480 -7.32 -12.68 -1.78
C GLU A 480 -7.58 -13.99 -2.51
N MET A 481 -7.02 -15.08 -1.98
CA MET A 481 -7.17 -16.42 -2.52
C MET A 481 -8.17 -17.18 -1.65
N ILE A 482 -9.33 -17.49 -2.24
CA ILE A 482 -10.49 -18.00 -1.52
C ILE A 482 -11.16 -19.16 -2.25
N LYS A 483 -11.80 -20.07 -1.51
CA LYS A 483 -12.61 -21.13 -2.11
C LYS A 483 -14.06 -20.66 -2.28
N THR A 484 -14.35 -20.02 -3.42
CA THR A 484 -15.70 -19.60 -3.84
C THR A 484 -15.89 -19.78 -5.35
N SER A 485 -17.03 -19.33 -5.88
CA SER A 485 -17.30 -19.28 -7.32
C SER A 485 -16.63 -18.07 -7.98
N LYS A 486 -16.00 -18.28 -9.14
CA LYS A 486 -15.54 -17.19 -10.02
C LYS A 486 -16.70 -16.44 -10.70
N LEU A 487 -17.86 -17.08 -10.80
CA LEU A 487 -19.08 -16.47 -11.32
C LEU A 487 -19.82 -15.70 -10.23
N TRP A 488 -20.35 -14.53 -10.59
CA TRP A 488 -21.17 -13.68 -9.74
C TRP A 488 -22.63 -14.14 -9.69
N PRO A 489 -23.39 -13.77 -8.64
CA PRO A 489 -24.83 -14.00 -8.62
C PRO A 489 -25.53 -13.38 -9.84
N GLY A 490 -26.41 -14.15 -10.48
CA GLY A 490 -27.10 -13.75 -11.71
C GLY A 490 -26.45 -14.26 -13.00
N GLU A 491 -25.24 -14.82 -12.94
CA GLU A 491 -24.65 -15.54 -14.07
C GLU A 491 -25.20 -16.98 -14.18
N ASP A 492 -25.21 -17.53 -15.39
CA ASP A 492 -25.56 -18.93 -15.62
C ASP A 492 -24.48 -19.85 -15.01
N THR A 493 -24.89 -20.67 -14.05
CA THR A 493 -24.03 -21.61 -13.31
C THR A 493 -24.22 -23.06 -13.76
N SER A 494 -25.11 -23.34 -14.72
CA SER A 494 -25.48 -24.70 -15.13
C SER A 494 -24.31 -25.55 -15.65
N TYR A 495 -23.26 -24.92 -16.17
CA TYR A 495 -22.08 -25.57 -16.73
C TYR A 495 -20.86 -25.56 -15.78
N TYR A 496 -20.98 -24.99 -14.58
CA TYR A 496 -19.85 -24.76 -13.69
C TYR A 496 -20.21 -25.02 -12.22
N SER A 497 -19.56 -26.03 -11.62
CA SER A 497 -19.60 -26.27 -10.19
C SER A 497 -18.19 -26.26 -9.59
N PRO A 498 -17.86 -25.29 -8.73
CA PRO A 498 -16.59 -25.28 -8.00
C PRO A 498 -16.58 -26.21 -6.78
N PHE A 499 -17.71 -26.79 -6.40
CA PHE A 499 -17.79 -27.66 -5.22
C PHE A 499 -17.10 -29.00 -5.51
N GLY A 500 -16.12 -29.37 -4.69
CA GLY A 500 -15.28 -30.56 -4.92
C GLY A 500 -14.23 -30.39 -6.03
N SER A 501 -14.14 -29.23 -6.68
CA SER A 501 -13.06 -28.95 -7.64
C SER A 501 -11.78 -28.50 -6.93
N ARG A 502 -10.64 -28.64 -7.59
CA ARG A 502 -9.37 -28.04 -7.15
C ARG A 502 -9.18 -26.59 -7.61
N GLU A 503 -10.18 -26.01 -8.30
CA GLU A 503 -10.16 -24.59 -8.67
C GLU A 503 -10.42 -23.73 -7.42
N PHE A 504 -9.68 -22.62 -7.29
CA PHE A 504 -9.97 -21.59 -6.29
C PHE A 504 -10.04 -20.23 -6.98
N VAL A 505 -10.48 -19.21 -6.26
CA VAL A 505 -10.65 -17.85 -6.79
C VAL A 505 -9.54 -16.96 -6.27
N LEU A 506 -8.95 -16.20 -7.18
CA LEU A 506 -8.19 -14.99 -6.85
C LEU A 506 -9.14 -13.79 -7.00
N ALA A 507 -9.46 -13.15 -5.88
CA ALA A 507 -10.26 -11.95 -5.81
C ALA A 507 -9.35 -10.71 -5.82
N CYS A 508 -9.57 -9.83 -6.78
CA CYS A 508 -8.89 -8.55 -6.92
C CYS A 508 -9.84 -7.46 -6.45
N THR A 509 -9.58 -6.85 -5.30
CA THR A 509 -10.51 -5.93 -4.64
C THR A 509 -9.90 -4.54 -4.48
N ASN A 510 -10.69 -3.50 -4.73
CA ASN A 510 -10.35 -2.12 -4.35
C ASN A 510 -11.40 -1.60 -3.35
N TRP A 511 -10.93 -1.18 -2.17
CA TRP A 511 -11.78 -0.55 -1.15
C TRP A 511 -11.87 0.94 -1.40
N ASP A 512 -12.73 1.33 -2.33
CA ASP A 512 -13.02 2.73 -2.66
C ASP A 512 -14.07 3.38 -1.74
N LEU A 513 -14.50 2.65 -0.72
CA LEU A 513 -15.46 3.01 0.31
C LEU A 513 -16.78 3.52 -0.29
N ALA A 514 -17.16 3.00 -1.45
CA ALA A 514 -18.34 3.41 -2.19
C ALA A 514 -18.41 4.92 -2.44
N CYS A 515 -17.26 5.55 -2.73
CA CYS A 515 -17.21 6.92 -3.19
C CYS A 515 -17.80 7.03 -4.61
N PRO A 516 -18.90 7.79 -4.83
CA PRO A 516 -19.57 7.82 -6.12
C PRO A 516 -18.95 8.82 -7.11
N VAL A 517 -17.72 9.28 -6.89
CA VAL A 517 -16.99 10.19 -7.80
C VAL A 517 -16.80 9.60 -9.21
N PRO A 518 -16.40 8.32 -9.38
CA PRO A 518 -16.19 7.71 -10.70
C PRO A 518 -17.36 7.93 -11.66
N LYS A 519 -17.05 8.07 -12.95
CA LYS A 519 -18.03 8.35 -14.00
C LYS A 519 -19.08 7.23 -14.12
N ASN A 520 -18.63 5.99 -14.02
CA ASN A 520 -19.41 4.77 -14.16
C ASN A 520 -19.53 4.06 -12.80
N PHE A 521 -19.85 4.81 -11.74
CA PHE A 521 -20.18 4.22 -10.45
C PHE A 521 -21.50 3.44 -10.55
N HIS A 522 -21.44 2.12 -10.42
CA HIS A 522 -22.59 1.22 -10.52
C HIS A 522 -22.60 0.16 -9.42
N THR A 523 -23.78 -0.43 -9.18
CA THR A 523 -24.09 -1.33 -8.06
C THR A 523 -25.07 -2.40 -8.50
N GLY A 524 -25.06 -3.59 -7.89
CA GLY A 524 -26.09 -4.62 -8.05
C GLY A 524 -26.03 -5.41 -9.37
N TRP A 525 -25.20 -5.02 -10.33
CA TRP A 525 -24.98 -5.72 -11.59
C TRP A 525 -23.49 -5.91 -11.87
N ILE A 526 -23.19 -6.77 -12.84
CA ILE A 526 -21.82 -7.07 -13.28
C ILE A 526 -21.38 -6.01 -14.28
N ILE A 527 -20.23 -5.36 -14.02
CA ILE A 527 -19.63 -4.37 -14.91
C ILE A 527 -18.51 -5.06 -15.70
N PRO A 528 -18.65 -5.26 -17.03
CA PRO A 528 -17.55 -5.73 -17.85
C PRO A 528 -16.57 -4.60 -18.11
N LEU A 529 -15.27 -4.85 -17.89
CA LEU A 529 -14.19 -3.91 -18.14
C LEU A 529 -13.11 -4.58 -19.00
N LYS A 530 -12.72 -3.95 -20.10
CA LYS A 530 -11.70 -4.49 -21.02
C LYS A 530 -10.31 -3.97 -20.66
N TYR A 531 -9.32 -4.85 -20.78
CA TYR A 531 -7.90 -4.49 -20.72
C TYR A 531 -7.07 -5.47 -21.55
N GLY A 532 -6.42 -4.95 -22.59
CA GLY A 532 -5.86 -5.78 -23.66
C GLY A 532 -6.93 -6.70 -24.25
N ASP A 533 -6.60 -7.98 -24.36
CA ASP A 533 -7.50 -9.01 -24.87
C ASP A 533 -8.45 -9.61 -23.80
N ASN A 534 -8.31 -9.17 -22.54
CA ASN A 534 -9.10 -9.69 -21.43
C ASN A 534 -10.33 -8.83 -21.14
N THR A 535 -11.39 -9.47 -20.65
CA THR A 535 -12.57 -8.78 -20.11
C THR A 535 -12.78 -9.24 -18.67
N PHE A 536 -12.69 -8.29 -17.74
CA PHE A 536 -12.86 -8.49 -16.31
C PHE A 536 -14.29 -8.16 -15.91
N LYS A 537 -14.87 -8.98 -15.03
CA LYS A 537 -16.22 -8.77 -14.48
C LYS A 537 -16.09 -8.21 -13.08
N LEU A 538 -16.53 -6.97 -12.89
CA LEU A 538 -16.50 -6.29 -11.60
C LEU A 538 -17.87 -6.36 -10.95
N HIS A 539 -17.90 -6.49 -9.63
CA HIS A 539 -19.15 -6.48 -8.88
C HIS A 539 -19.01 -5.65 -7.60
N ARG A 540 -20.09 -4.90 -7.30
CA ARG A 540 -20.34 -4.26 -6.02
C ARG A 540 -21.76 -4.61 -5.59
N TRP A 541 -21.89 -5.19 -4.40
CA TRP A 541 -23.16 -5.69 -3.89
C TRP A 541 -24.25 -4.62 -3.79
N SER A 542 -23.90 -3.44 -3.30
CA SER A 542 -24.87 -2.39 -3.01
C SER A 542 -24.24 -1.00 -3.10
N ARG A 543 -25.05 0.06 -2.99
CA ARG A 543 -24.58 1.44 -3.04
C ARG A 543 -23.70 1.81 -1.84
N THR A 544 -23.80 1.08 -0.75
CA THR A 544 -23.02 1.33 0.47
C THR A 544 -21.94 0.28 0.73
N TYR A 545 -21.89 -0.78 -0.08
CA TYR A 545 -20.82 -1.78 0.01
C TYR A 545 -19.48 -1.15 -0.36
N ARG A 546 -18.54 -1.16 0.59
CA ARG A 546 -17.31 -0.35 0.60
C ARG A 546 -16.23 -0.79 -0.39
N ALA A 547 -16.43 -1.89 -1.09
CA ALA A 547 -15.45 -2.45 -2.02
C ALA A 547 -16.07 -2.79 -3.39
N ILE A 548 -15.22 -2.84 -4.41
CA ILE A 548 -15.54 -3.41 -5.72
C ILE A 548 -14.51 -4.50 -6.01
N THR A 549 -14.98 -5.63 -6.53
CA THR A 549 -14.16 -6.83 -6.66
C THR A 549 -14.27 -7.41 -8.06
N SER A 550 -13.16 -7.92 -8.58
CA SER A 550 -13.12 -8.85 -9.71
C SER A 550 -12.67 -10.23 -9.25
N ARG A 551 -13.05 -11.28 -9.98
CA ARG A 551 -12.70 -12.66 -9.65
C ARG A 551 -12.16 -13.39 -10.87
N VAL A 552 -11.14 -14.20 -10.66
CA VAL A 552 -10.65 -15.17 -11.64
C VAL A 552 -10.44 -16.52 -10.98
N GLY A 553 -10.82 -17.60 -11.66
CA GLY A 553 -10.56 -18.96 -11.21
C GLY A 553 -9.14 -19.40 -11.59
N LEU A 554 -8.43 -20.01 -10.65
CA LEU A 554 -7.08 -20.53 -10.80
C LEU A 554 -7.00 -22.00 -10.36
N ASP A 555 -6.07 -22.73 -10.95
CA ASP A 555 -5.79 -24.12 -10.59
C ASP A 555 -4.90 -24.21 -9.34
N ALA A 556 -5.22 -25.14 -8.43
CA ALA A 556 -4.45 -25.35 -7.20
C ALA A 556 -2.99 -25.80 -7.40
N GLY A 557 -2.57 -26.17 -8.61
CA GLY A 557 -1.18 -26.53 -8.92
C GLY A 557 -0.16 -25.41 -8.66
N ILE A 558 -0.62 -24.18 -8.39
CA ILE A 558 0.27 -23.11 -7.91
C ILE A 558 0.85 -23.40 -6.51
N PHE A 559 0.13 -24.17 -5.66
CA PHE A 559 0.56 -24.49 -4.29
C PHE A 559 1.60 -25.61 -4.26
N ASP A 560 1.70 -26.39 -5.35
CA ASP A 560 2.69 -27.46 -5.53
C ASP A 560 4.10 -26.89 -5.83
N ARG A 561 4.22 -25.57 -6.03
CA ARG A 561 5.48 -24.88 -6.32
C ARG A 561 6.20 -24.44 -5.04
N ASP A 562 7.49 -24.17 -5.16
CA ASP A 562 8.28 -23.59 -4.06
C ASP A 562 7.92 -22.14 -3.77
N TYR A 563 7.37 -21.42 -4.75
CA TYR A 563 6.82 -20.08 -4.64
C TYR A 563 6.02 -19.73 -5.90
N TYR A 564 5.27 -18.64 -5.81
CA TYR A 564 4.59 -17.99 -6.92
C TYR A 564 4.75 -16.46 -6.78
N TYR A 565 4.56 -15.74 -7.87
CA TYR A 565 4.61 -14.27 -7.86
C TYR A 565 3.19 -13.70 -7.92
N PHE A 566 2.96 -12.70 -7.08
CA PHE A 566 1.74 -11.91 -7.03
C PHE A 566 2.14 -10.44 -7.18
N GLU A 567 1.42 -9.68 -8.01
CA GLU A 567 1.74 -8.29 -8.29
C GLU A 567 0.49 -7.41 -8.23
N ILE A 568 0.61 -6.28 -7.52
CA ILE A 568 -0.34 -5.17 -7.55
C ILE A 568 0.42 -3.97 -8.15
N GLU A 569 0.06 -3.59 -9.37
CA GLU A 569 0.49 -2.33 -9.97
C GLU A 569 -0.58 -1.28 -9.71
N TRP A 570 -0.29 -0.39 -8.77
CA TRP A 570 -1.19 0.68 -8.36
C TRP A 570 -0.66 2.00 -8.94
N LYS A 571 -1.41 2.55 -9.89
CA LYS A 571 -1.14 3.82 -10.56
C LYS A 571 -2.12 4.89 -10.10
N PRO A 572 -1.90 6.17 -10.47
CA PRO A 572 -2.81 7.25 -10.10
C PRO A 572 -4.25 7.11 -10.62
N ASP A 573 -4.44 6.42 -11.76
CA ASP A 573 -5.69 6.30 -12.50
C ASP A 573 -6.15 4.84 -12.73
N GLU A 574 -5.33 3.84 -12.41
CA GLU A 574 -5.65 2.42 -12.59
C GLU A 574 -4.96 1.50 -11.58
N ILE A 575 -5.52 0.31 -11.42
CA ILE A 575 -4.93 -0.80 -10.66
C ILE A 575 -4.93 -2.04 -11.54
N ILE A 576 -3.78 -2.69 -11.66
CA ILE A 576 -3.60 -3.92 -12.43
C ILE A 576 -3.04 -5.00 -11.50
N TRP A 577 -3.66 -6.17 -11.51
CA TRP A 577 -3.22 -7.32 -10.74
C TRP A 577 -2.63 -8.37 -11.66
N ARG A 578 -1.50 -8.96 -11.28
CA ARG A 578 -0.87 -10.06 -12.02
C ARG A 578 -0.48 -11.20 -11.10
N ALA A 579 -0.43 -12.42 -11.66
CA ALA A 579 0.13 -13.56 -10.96
C ALA A 579 0.86 -14.49 -11.94
N GLY A 580 1.91 -15.17 -11.50
CA GLY A 580 2.71 -16.04 -12.37
C GLY A 580 3.83 -16.80 -11.67
N PRO A 581 4.43 -17.80 -12.33
CA PRO A 581 5.53 -18.59 -11.75
C PRO A 581 6.87 -17.81 -11.71
N SER A 582 7.02 -16.76 -12.51
CA SER A 582 8.18 -15.87 -12.56
C SER A 582 7.76 -14.48 -13.04
N PRO A 583 8.54 -13.41 -12.77
CA PRO A 583 8.17 -12.04 -13.15
C PRO A 583 7.87 -11.85 -14.65
N ASP A 584 8.58 -12.56 -15.52
CA ASP A 584 8.42 -12.55 -16.98
C ASP A 584 7.27 -13.42 -17.50
N LYS A 585 6.66 -14.24 -16.63
CA LYS A 585 5.56 -15.18 -16.97
C LYS A 585 4.27 -14.88 -16.21
N MET A 586 4.16 -13.69 -15.61
CA MET A 586 2.91 -13.27 -14.98
C MET A 586 1.89 -12.86 -16.04
N TYR A 587 0.64 -13.19 -15.77
CA TYR A 587 -0.51 -12.77 -16.57
C TYR A 587 -1.44 -11.92 -15.73
N VAL A 588 -2.23 -11.08 -16.40
CA VAL A 588 -3.17 -10.17 -15.73
C VAL A 588 -4.35 -10.98 -15.19
N VAL A 589 -4.62 -10.83 -13.89
CA VAL A 589 -5.70 -11.52 -13.16
C VAL A 589 -6.80 -10.57 -12.69
N GLY A 590 -6.58 -9.25 -12.80
CA GLY A 590 -7.56 -8.23 -12.48
C GLY A 590 -7.18 -6.87 -13.05
N TYR A 591 -8.18 -6.02 -13.26
CA TYR A 591 -7.99 -4.66 -13.74
C TYR A 591 -9.16 -3.77 -13.30
N MET A 592 -8.84 -2.55 -12.85
CA MET A 592 -9.80 -1.48 -12.54
C MET A 592 -9.19 -0.12 -12.88
N ASN A 593 -10.01 0.87 -13.21
CA ASN A 593 -9.57 2.24 -13.48
C ASN A 593 -10.49 3.30 -12.85
N GLU A 594 -10.06 4.56 -12.90
CA GLU A 594 -10.73 5.70 -12.27
C GLU A 594 -12.15 5.96 -12.80
N ASP A 595 -12.50 5.41 -13.97
CA ASP A 595 -13.86 5.50 -14.51
C ASP A 595 -14.87 4.70 -13.70
N VAL A 596 -14.49 3.57 -13.09
CA VAL A 596 -15.41 2.65 -12.40
C VAL A 596 -15.23 2.63 -10.88
N THR A 597 -14.07 3.05 -10.37
CA THR A 597 -13.75 3.01 -8.94
C THR A 597 -12.87 4.18 -8.52
N SER A 598 -12.98 4.64 -7.27
CA SER A 598 -12.08 5.67 -6.76
C SER A 598 -10.74 5.04 -6.39
N ILE A 599 -9.70 5.42 -7.12
CA ILE A 599 -8.33 4.95 -6.89
C ILE A 599 -7.77 5.65 -5.64
N PRO A 600 -7.26 4.91 -4.63
CA PRO A 600 -6.62 5.51 -3.47
C PRO A 600 -5.33 6.25 -3.89
N ASN A 601 -4.93 7.27 -3.11
CA ASN A 601 -3.73 8.08 -3.36
C ASN A 601 -2.87 8.32 -2.10
N ASN A 602 -3.27 7.79 -0.94
CA ASN A 602 -2.58 7.93 0.34
C ASN A 602 -1.57 6.79 0.56
N GLN A 603 -0.63 6.94 1.49
CA GLN A 603 0.45 5.98 1.68
C GLN A 603 -0.08 4.65 2.25
N MET A 604 0.36 3.53 1.65
CA MET A 604 -0.01 2.18 2.05
C MET A 604 1.22 1.30 2.33
N ASN A 605 1.06 0.35 3.24
CA ASN A 605 2.01 -0.72 3.51
C ASN A 605 1.50 -2.02 2.90
N THR A 606 2.44 -2.85 2.49
CA THR A 606 2.14 -4.21 2.02
C THR A 606 1.95 -5.16 3.19
N ILE A 607 0.97 -6.06 3.08
CA ILE A 607 0.61 -7.05 4.10
C ILE A 607 0.49 -8.42 3.44
N VAL A 608 0.95 -9.46 4.13
CA VAL A 608 0.77 -10.87 3.74
C VAL A 608 0.16 -11.63 4.92
N THR A 609 -0.99 -12.28 4.71
CA THR A 609 -1.74 -12.97 5.78
C THR A 609 -2.23 -14.36 5.36
N GLN A 610 -2.48 -15.19 6.39
CA GLN A 610 -3.20 -16.47 6.29
C GLN A 610 -4.27 -16.50 7.39
N GLU A 611 -5.53 -16.54 6.97
CA GLU A 611 -6.66 -16.19 7.84
C GLU A 611 -7.79 -17.20 7.79
N PHE A 612 -8.35 -17.56 8.93
CA PHE A 612 -9.63 -18.27 9.00
C PHE A 612 -10.76 -17.24 9.03
N HIS A 613 -11.59 -17.20 7.98
CA HIS A 613 -12.73 -16.28 7.88
C HIS A 613 -14.08 -16.98 8.06
N TYR A 614 -15.11 -16.17 8.29
CA TYR A 614 -16.50 -16.58 8.20
C TYR A 614 -16.90 -16.70 6.72
N SER A 615 -17.26 -17.90 6.28
CA SER A 615 -17.53 -18.20 4.86
C SER A 615 -18.56 -17.29 4.19
N LYS A 616 -19.53 -16.79 4.95
CA LYS A 616 -20.56 -15.86 4.47
C LYS A 616 -20.02 -14.52 3.95
N TRP A 617 -18.76 -14.18 4.24
CA TRP A 617 -18.10 -13.00 3.68
C TRP A 617 -17.84 -13.16 2.17
N TRP A 618 -17.78 -14.40 1.68
CA TRP A 618 -17.45 -14.74 0.29
C TRP A 618 -18.61 -15.42 -0.42
N LEU A 619 -19.54 -14.61 -0.94
CA LEU A 619 -20.70 -15.13 -1.66
C LEU A 619 -20.37 -15.48 -3.13
N PRO A 620 -20.89 -16.59 -3.69
CA PRO A 620 -21.69 -17.60 -3.01
C PRO A 620 -20.83 -18.47 -2.09
N GLU A 621 -21.38 -18.79 -0.92
CA GLU A 621 -20.73 -19.68 0.04
C GLU A 621 -20.69 -21.11 -0.50
N LEU A 622 -19.49 -21.68 -0.66
CA LEU A 622 -19.30 -23.07 -1.10
C LEU A 622 -19.05 -24.04 0.05
N PHE A 623 -18.26 -23.60 1.02
CA PHE A 623 -17.90 -24.37 2.20
C PHE A 623 -18.24 -23.55 3.43
N LYS A 624 -18.87 -24.17 4.42
CA LYS A 624 -19.07 -23.58 5.73
C LYS A 624 -17.83 -23.79 6.57
N GLN A 625 -17.23 -22.71 7.07
CA GLN A 625 -16.01 -22.75 7.86
C GLN A 625 -16.14 -23.64 9.11
N GLU A 626 -17.33 -23.67 9.68
CA GLU A 626 -17.69 -24.45 10.86
C GLU A 626 -17.67 -25.97 10.65
N LEU A 627 -17.74 -26.42 9.39
CA LEU A 627 -17.64 -27.83 8.99
C LEU A 627 -16.23 -28.22 8.49
N ILE A 628 -15.29 -27.28 8.49
CA ILE A 628 -13.87 -27.56 8.21
C ILE A 628 -13.19 -27.83 9.55
N PRO A 629 -12.54 -28.98 9.77
CA PRO A 629 -11.99 -29.33 11.08
C PRO A 629 -10.86 -28.38 11.50
N PHE A 630 -10.46 -28.48 12.76
CA PHE A 630 -9.21 -27.87 13.20
C PHE A 630 -8.04 -28.52 12.45
N PRO A 631 -7.08 -27.74 11.95
CA PRO A 631 -5.94 -28.32 11.26
C PRO A 631 -5.14 -29.17 12.24
N GLU A 632 -4.87 -30.42 11.87
CA GLU A 632 -3.94 -31.25 12.61
C GLU A 632 -2.54 -30.64 12.51
N ASN A 633 -2.02 -30.43 11.30
CA ASN A 633 -0.66 -29.94 11.11
C ASN A 633 -0.61 -28.42 10.91
N ASN A 634 0.58 -27.83 11.09
CA ASN A 634 0.79 -26.41 10.80
C ASN A 634 0.52 -26.14 9.32
N LEU A 635 -0.26 -25.11 9.02
CA LEU A 635 -0.48 -24.63 7.65
C LEU A 635 0.54 -23.51 7.38
N GLU A 636 1.54 -23.78 6.54
CA GLU A 636 2.75 -22.96 6.42
C GLU A 636 2.79 -22.15 5.13
N GLY A 637 3.11 -20.86 5.26
CA GLY A 637 3.53 -19.99 4.18
C GLY A 637 4.95 -19.44 4.38
N ARG A 638 5.53 -18.93 3.29
CA ARG A 638 6.87 -18.35 3.23
C ARG A 638 6.87 -17.10 2.36
N VAL A 639 7.35 -15.99 2.89
CA VAL A 639 7.53 -14.73 2.17
C VAL A 639 9.01 -14.53 1.91
N TYR A 640 9.41 -14.56 0.64
CA TYR A 640 10.83 -14.52 0.25
C TYR A 640 11.32 -13.09 0.00
N GLU A 641 10.55 -12.30 -0.74
CA GLU A 641 10.88 -10.91 -1.07
C GLU A 641 9.64 -10.15 -1.50
N ILE A 642 9.66 -8.83 -1.29
CA ILE A 642 8.71 -7.89 -1.89
C ILE A 642 9.50 -6.79 -2.59
N VAL A 643 9.31 -6.66 -3.89
CA VAL A 643 9.97 -5.66 -4.74
C VAL A 643 8.95 -4.62 -5.16
N ILE A 644 9.31 -3.35 -5.05
CA ILE A 644 8.45 -2.21 -5.43
C ILE A 644 9.20 -1.44 -6.52
N GLU A 645 8.61 -1.38 -7.73
CA GLU A 645 9.26 -0.82 -8.93
C GLU A 645 8.49 0.35 -9.56
#